data_AF-A0A9K3LUB2-F1
#
_entry.id   AF-A0A9K3LUB2-F1
#
_cell.length_a   1.000
_cell.length_b   1.000
_cell.length_c   1.000
_cell.angle_alpha   90.00
_cell.angle_beta   90.00
_cell.angle_gamma   90.00
#
_symmetry.space_group_name_H-M   'P 1'
#
loop_
_entity.id
_entity.type
_entity.pdbx_description
1 polymer ?
#
loop_
_entity_poly.entity_id
_entity_poly.type
_entity_poly.pdbx_seq_one_letter_code
_entity_poly.pdbx_strand_id
1 'polypeptide(L)'
;MTTSPNPQSYLTLKRTRKSTAVLKMNIGGRPVSRKRLGILVFAFLLVLFYSLGSTVLIVYSGNLSSNRSNEAKQAYGSTTVHQHHYDNAPFIPTRSAHATTYIGKSNSNISTRDSFSACLLVMDDNHFLAEWIAYHYFTTNLRTLIIAVDPKSFTSPFDILEMWKDRINIIQWTQNSDYITSMAEFEKAQTDIKQYFKFTTQDLVEHRARQRLFYTKCLQSLKAMDASWTLLLDTDEFLRINYQLAEQYNMTASKSEHPANTRRDRLVVLPISQPGAVSTLIQEAMDPSMTPLVPTATEQMPLFILQSSPCVQVPRIRFVSSDVVDIQENSTAFSSLTIQSIDPMNFLTLRYRQCTHDGDLKHNKISKAILDLSRISNEEIVQVDSIHLPVRAHCQQRRLHTRKSQSLLVINHYMGSYEEYVYRENDARNGLESSNNDQVRNAEQFKKAQELKHPETNNDIVPWITGFMETKEGLSMNIDDKQIVLQPVGKLDKKSWRTYEGEPTTDRCALLFFGLPRAFKSMVLPSIVQNLLIPNARHHCDVFVHFYQQYQEVPGRRNRGGSLNPEDILLLKDEVQNVFQTHGPKFGSRTLNGQARPIVAFTHDTPERFLDRYGKTLEKFRNTTRADGKPLYFPWAARTYTVTALDNMVRQWHSIEYAFKLMELTARQNGLSYSRVGMFRSDALYMTPIDIAEVKIGVFDTSNRHFITAPFARYPVNDRSVYGPYEAVKIWATQRFPLLEVRAQQQLDPGFIMHSERFMNASIIPTMEQAGYIHSVNPEICFVRTRADESAIVSDCSIGGATRKWNTINPLAVVESIVKRNCTPFRMGAKWKFVGCGEDGVYKDGKYKGWFNGRRNQSVLFFSTMSHRKFEAPRKGNLGFLPKKRTKRHFGRVRSFPKDNSSDAPHLTAFRGYKAGMSHVVRGVDRPGALMHKREVVDAVSIVETPPMVVVGVVGYVETPLGLRTLTTVFAEHLSEEFKRRLYKNWYRSKKKAFTKYAKKYTEDGGKDIETELERIKKFCTIVRVIAHTQVKKLNLRLKKAHIMEIQINGGDAAAKVDFAKSLFEKEVTVDSVFSKDENIDVIGVTKGRGYEGVTTRWGVSRLPRKTHRGLRKVACIGSWHPARVSTTVARAGQNGYFHRTELNKKVYRIGKKDDKASCQTDADLTQKSITPMGGFVHYGEVNEDWVMLKGAVVGVKKRPLILRKSLMKHTSRKHLETIDIKFIDTSSKLGHGRFQTAEEKAKFLGPLASKQG
;
A
#
# COMPACT_ATOMS: atom_id res chain seq x y z
N MET A 1 -58.42 -67.93 -3.33
CA MET A 1 -59.03 -67.26 -2.17
C MET A 1 -58.16 -66.06 -1.78
N THR A 2 -58.64 -64.82 -1.67
CA THR A 2 -59.85 -64.20 -2.26
C THR A 2 -59.68 -62.66 -2.29
N THR A 3 -60.15 -62.02 -3.37
CA THR A 3 -60.59 -60.60 -3.47
C THR A 3 -59.66 -59.41 -3.12
N SER A 4 -60.10 -58.23 -3.56
CA SER A 4 -59.50 -56.88 -3.54
C SER A 4 -60.20 -55.99 -2.46
N PRO A 5 -60.15 -54.63 -2.40
CA PRO A 5 -59.39 -53.58 -3.13
C PRO A 5 -58.49 -52.72 -2.18
N ASN A 6 -57.73 -51.66 -2.54
CA ASN A 6 -57.79 -50.53 -3.50
C ASN A 6 -58.89 -49.48 -3.14
N PRO A 7 -58.83 -48.18 -3.52
CA PRO A 7 -57.82 -47.38 -4.26
C PRO A 7 -57.17 -46.28 -3.35
N GLN A 8 -56.32 -45.31 -3.73
CA GLN A 8 -55.81 -44.67 -4.96
C GLN A 8 -56.63 -43.53 -5.60
N SER A 9 -56.15 -42.28 -5.49
CA SER A 9 -56.44 -41.18 -6.45
C SER A 9 -55.33 -40.10 -6.43
N TYR A 10 -55.44 -39.09 -7.30
CA TYR A 10 -54.39 -38.83 -8.28
C TYR A 10 -54.41 -37.41 -8.91
N LEU A 11 -53.26 -37.00 -9.49
CA LEU A 11 -53.14 -36.17 -10.71
C LEU A 11 -53.71 -34.71 -10.67
N THR A 12 -53.69 -33.95 -11.77
CA THR A 12 -52.57 -33.13 -12.32
C THR A 12 -53.10 -31.99 -13.21
N LEU A 13 -52.23 -31.03 -13.62
CA LEU A 13 -52.31 -30.26 -14.91
C LEU A 13 -53.54 -29.33 -15.10
N LYS A 14 -53.41 -28.07 -15.54
CA LYS A 14 -52.96 -27.65 -16.89
C LYS A 14 -52.71 -26.12 -16.97
N ARG A 15 -52.29 -25.63 -18.14
CA ARG A 15 -52.26 -24.19 -18.54
C ARG A 15 -53.57 -23.79 -19.24
N THR A 16 -54.01 -22.53 -19.09
CA THR A 16 -54.39 -21.48 -20.10
C THR A 16 -55.16 -20.34 -19.40
N ARG A 17 -55.12 -19.01 -19.67
CA ARG A 17 -54.82 -18.09 -20.81
C ARG A 17 -56.11 -17.50 -21.42
N LYS A 18 -56.15 -16.17 -21.70
CA LYS A 18 -57.27 -15.29 -22.20
C LYS A 18 -58.27 -14.88 -21.08
N SER A 19 -58.52 -13.59 -20.74
CA SER A 19 -59.24 -12.45 -21.40
C SER A 19 -60.78 -12.55 -21.29
N THR A 20 -61.62 -11.51 -21.11
CA THR A 20 -61.52 -10.02 -21.15
C THR A 20 -61.91 -9.37 -19.78
N ALA A 21 -62.15 -8.06 -19.48
CA ALA A 21 -62.31 -6.76 -20.19
C ALA A 21 -63.73 -6.44 -20.77
N VAL A 22 -64.38 -5.25 -20.73
CA VAL A 22 -64.18 -3.86 -20.16
C VAL A 22 -65.57 -3.17 -20.01
N LEU A 23 -65.82 -2.18 -19.10
CA LEU A 23 -66.64 -0.93 -19.29
C LEU A 23 -66.62 -0.01 -18.01
N LYS A 24 -66.33 1.31 -18.09
CA LYS A 24 -67.18 2.56 -18.09
C LYS A 24 -67.84 2.94 -16.72
N MET A 25 -68.09 4.21 -16.31
CA MET A 25 -67.98 5.60 -16.86
C MET A 25 -67.50 6.59 -15.72
N ASN A 26 -66.82 7.73 -15.94
CA ASN A 26 -67.26 9.12 -16.33
C ASN A 26 -68.40 9.71 -15.45
N ILE A 27 -68.48 11.01 -15.05
CA ILE A 27 -67.68 12.28 -15.17
C ILE A 27 -68.21 13.28 -14.07
N GLY A 28 -67.66 14.46 -13.69
CA GLY A 28 -66.44 15.25 -14.00
C GLY A 28 -66.71 16.78 -14.09
N GLY A 29 -66.12 17.66 -13.24
CA GLY A 29 -66.40 19.13 -13.26
C GLY A 29 -65.49 20.10 -12.45
N ARG A 30 -65.69 21.42 -12.64
CA ARG A 30 -65.05 22.67 -12.08
C ARG A 30 -66.15 23.78 -11.99
N PRO A 31 -66.02 25.03 -11.42
CA PRO A 31 -64.85 25.96 -11.39
C PRO A 31 -64.78 26.97 -10.17
N VAL A 32 -64.22 28.18 -10.36
CA VAL A 32 -64.34 29.43 -9.53
C VAL A 32 -63.33 29.64 -8.35
N SER A 33 -63.49 30.68 -7.52
CA SER A 33 -62.46 31.37 -6.68
C SER A 33 -63.05 31.96 -5.36
N ARG A 34 -62.58 32.98 -4.61
CA ARG A 34 -62.00 34.33 -4.92
C ARG A 34 -61.02 34.86 -3.82
N LYS A 35 -60.75 36.17 -3.77
CA LYS A 35 -59.67 36.92 -3.06
C LYS A 35 -60.00 37.51 -1.65
N ARG A 36 -58.98 37.62 -0.78
CA ARG A 36 -58.67 38.71 0.24
C ARG A 36 -59.63 38.86 1.47
N LEU A 37 -59.29 39.52 2.60
CA LEU A 37 -58.13 40.33 3.08
C LEU A 37 -57.81 40.04 4.59
N GLY A 38 -56.98 40.85 5.30
CA GLY A 38 -56.70 40.78 6.76
C GLY A 38 -57.64 41.67 7.62
N ILE A 39 -57.43 42.04 8.90
CA ILE A 39 -56.23 42.35 9.74
C ILE A 39 -56.68 42.52 11.26
N LEU A 40 -55.78 42.58 12.28
CA LEU A 40 -56.02 42.95 13.75
C LEU A 40 -56.87 41.95 14.63
N VAL A 41 -56.86 41.85 15.99
CA VAL A 41 -55.84 42.05 17.08
C VAL A 41 -56.25 41.44 18.48
N PHE A 42 -55.28 41.10 19.35
CA PHE A 42 -55.22 40.88 20.85
C PHE A 42 -56.21 40.02 21.72
N ALA A 43 -55.62 39.01 22.40
CA ALA A 43 -55.47 38.82 23.88
C ALA A 43 -56.59 38.30 24.85
N PHE A 44 -56.14 38.02 26.11
CA PHE A 44 -56.84 37.57 27.35
C PHE A 44 -57.29 36.09 27.46
N LEU A 45 -57.28 35.38 28.61
CA LEU A 45 -56.80 35.59 30.02
C LEU A 45 -55.64 34.59 30.32
N LEU A 46 -54.64 34.82 31.19
CA LEU A 46 -54.64 35.08 32.66
C LEU A 46 -55.26 33.93 33.50
N VAL A 47 -54.87 33.67 34.76
CA VAL A 47 -54.23 34.53 35.79
C VAL A 47 -53.08 33.79 36.55
N LEU A 48 -52.60 34.33 37.68
CA LEU A 48 -51.59 33.79 38.63
C LEU A 48 -50.11 33.85 38.16
N PHE A 49 -49.07 33.76 39.03
CA PHE A 49 -48.99 33.52 40.49
C PHE A 49 -48.03 34.54 41.19
N TYR A 50 -47.90 34.43 42.51
CA TYR A 50 -47.16 35.28 43.48
C TYR A 50 -45.64 34.97 43.60
N SER A 51 -44.74 35.85 44.10
CA SER A 51 -44.85 37.23 44.64
C SER A 51 -43.51 38.00 44.65
N LEU A 52 -43.57 39.35 44.63
CA LEU A 52 -42.60 40.34 45.16
C LEU A 52 -41.14 40.33 44.61
N GLY A 53 -40.51 41.46 44.27
CA GLY A 53 -41.01 42.84 44.16
C GLY A 53 -39.88 43.86 43.89
N SER A 54 -40.25 45.06 43.40
CA SER A 54 -39.53 46.36 43.50
C SER A 54 -38.07 46.49 42.97
N THR A 55 -37.77 47.17 41.84
CA THR A 55 -37.71 48.66 41.59
C THR A 55 -36.52 49.37 42.30
N VAL A 56 -35.76 50.34 41.75
CA VAL A 56 -35.80 51.10 40.46
C VAL A 56 -34.51 51.94 40.25
N LEU A 57 -34.39 52.67 39.13
CA LEU A 57 -33.46 53.81 38.85
C LEU A 57 -31.95 53.48 38.61
N ILE A 58 -31.09 54.40 38.08
CA ILE A 58 -31.04 55.03 36.73
C ILE A 58 -29.67 55.78 36.54
N VAL A 59 -29.36 56.26 35.31
CA VAL A 59 -28.41 57.36 34.96
C VAL A 59 -26.86 57.11 34.85
N TYR A 60 -26.35 57.43 33.65
CA TYR A 60 -25.09 58.10 33.23
C TYR A 60 -23.70 57.43 33.16
N SER A 61 -23.22 57.34 31.90
CA SER A 61 -21.94 57.81 31.32
C SER A 61 -20.64 57.94 32.14
N GLY A 62 -19.53 57.49 31.51
CA GLY A 62 -18.18 57.99 31.79
C GLY A 62 -17.12 57.49 30.80
N ASN A 63 -16.58 58.37 29.95
CA ASN A 63 -15.30 58.13 29.27
C ASN A 63 -14.17 58.62 30.19
N LEU A 64 -13.05 57.89 30.29
CA LEU A 64 -11.72 58.43 29.94
C LEU A 64 -10.65 57.32 29.86
N SER A 65 -9.38 57.69 29.81
CA SER A 65 -8.28 56.90 29.26
C SER A 65 -7.16 56.51 30.24
N SER A 66 -6.29 55.62 29.75
CA SER A 66 -4.82 55.65 29.88
C SER A 66 -4.11 55.27 31.21
N ASN A 67 -3.17 54.32 31.02
CA ASN A 67 -1.80 54.26 31.57
C ASN A 67 -1.46 53.57 32.91
N ARG A 68 -0.32 52.84 32.80
CA ARG A 68 0.73 52.54 33.79
C ARG A 68 0.47 51.58 34.97
N SER A 69 1.00 50.36 34.80
CA SER A 69 2.08 49.74 35.59
C SER A 69 2.18 50.00 37.10
N ASN A 70 2.21 48.91 37.88
CA ASN A 70 3.33 48.49 38.76
C ASN A 70 3.07 47.03 39.21
N GLU A 71 4.06 46.13 39.31
CA GLU A 71 4.99 45.91 40.44
C GLU A 71 4.33 45.62 41.80
N ALA A 72 4.79 44.67 42.63
CA ALA A 72 5.73 43.55 42.46
C ALA A 72 5.70 42.61 43.70
N LYS A 73 6.30 41.40 43.59
CA LYS A 73 6.77 40.54 44.72
C LYS A 73 5.62 40.03 45.65
N GLN A 74 5.77 39.12 46.63
CA GLN A 74 6.80 38.21 47.19
C GLN A 74 6.02 37.07 47.91
N ALA A 75 6.54 35.96 48.45
CA ALA A 75 7.59 34.99 48.09
C ALA A 75 7.55 33.83 49.13
N TYR A 76 8.64 33.05 49.23
CA TYR A 76 8.92 31.97 50.20
C TYR A 76 8.14 30.65 50.05
N GLY A 77 8.78 29.48 50.17
CA GLY A 77 10.24 29.26 50.22
C GLY A 77 10.66 27.84 50.63
N SER A 78 11.91 27.47 50.31
CA SER A 78 12.67 26.41 50.99
C SER A 78 14.17 26.66 50.78
N THR A 79 14.94 26.60 51.86
CA THR A 79 16.42 26.64 51.90
C THR A 79 17.02 25.24 51.60
N THR A 80 18.34 24.96 51.56
CA THR A 80 19.63 25.58 51.10
C THR A 80 20.76 24.65 51.61
N VAL A 81 21.99 24.67 51.04
CA VAL A 81 23.32 24.07 51.48
C VAL A 81 23.96 23.25 50.34
N HIS A 82 25.23 23.40 49.93
CA HIS A 82 26.27 24.43 50.14
C HIS A 82 27.13 24.58 48.84
N GLN A 83 28.12 25.48 48.82
CA GLN A 83 28.96 25.85 47.67
C GLN A 83 30.35 25.18 47.68
N HIS A 84 31.08 25.27 46.56
CA HIS A 84 32.48 25.75 46.53
C HIS A 84 32.85 26.34 45.15
N HIS A 85 34.03 26.99 45.10
CA HIS A 85 34.62 27.92 44.11
C HIS A 85 34.75 27.38 42.65
N TYR A 86 35.07 28.17 41.60
CA TYR A 86 35.78 29.48 41.52
C TYR A 86 35.23 30.43 40.45
N ASP A 87 35.43 31.73 40.66
CA ASP A 87 35.43 32.78 39.62
C ASP A 87 36.86 33.15 39.19
N ASN A 88 37.08 33.39 37.88
CA ASN A 88 37.70 34.62 37.32
C ASN A 88 38.03 34.48 35.80
N ALA A 89 38.09 35.62 35.10
CA ALA A 89 38.45 35.77 33.67
C ALA A 89 40.00 35.94 33.50
N PRO A 90 40.63 36.23 32.32
CA PRO A 90 40.14 36.97 31.13
C PRO A 90 40.70 36.48 29.75
N PHE A 91 40.83 37.40 28.76
CA PHE A 91 41.41 37.26 27.39
C PHE A 91 40.59 36.47 26.34
N ILE A 92 40.66 36.75 25.03
CA ILE A 92 40.71 37.99 24.20
C ILE A 92 40.37 37.59 22.72
N PRO A 93 39.92 38.47 21.80
CA PRO A 93 39.11 38.04 20.66
C PRO A 93 39.87 37.74 19.34
N THR A 94 39.41 36.72 18.60
CA THR A 94 39.75 36.52 17.17
C THR A 94 38.60 35.93 16.36
N ARG A 95 38.34 36.54 15.19
CA ARG A 95 37.88 35.97 13.89
C ARG A 95 36.83 34.85 13.94
N SER A 96 35.59 35.10 13.50
CA SER A 96 35.15 35.23 12.08
C SER A 96 34.49 33.93 11.60
N ALA A 97 33.37 34.02 10.87
CA ALA A 97 32.60 32.85 10.47
C ALA A 97 33.40 31.91 9.54
N HIS A 98 33.37 30.62 9.84
CA HIS A 98 33.78 29.58 8.90
C HIS A 98 32.64 29.32 7.91
N ALA A 99 32.86 29.63 6.64
CA ALA A 99 32.11 28.97 5.56
C ALA A 99 32.54 27.50 5.51
N THR A 100 31.59 26.58 5.42
CA THR A 100 31.85 25.12 5.47
C THR A 100 32.63 24.66 4.24
N THR A 101 33.95 24.75 4.32
CA THR A 101 34.84 24.32 3.25
C THR A 101 35.01 22.81 3.35
N TYR A 102 34.17 22.06 2.65
CA TYR A 102 34.40 20.64 2.41
C TYR A 102 35.63 20.47 1.51
N ILE A 103 36.80 20.43 2.13
CA ILE A 103 38.06 20.05 1.46
C ILE A 103 37.97 18.55 1.16
N GLY A 104 37.38 18.22 0.00
CA GLY A 104 37.62 16.95 -0.66
C GLY A 104 39.13 16.74 -0.84
N LYS A 105 39.60 15.49 -0.79
CA LYS A 105 41.04 15.20 -0.88
C LYS A 105 41.61 15.75 -2.18
N SER A 106 42.42 16.81 -2.09
CA SER A 106 43.08 17.38 -3.24
C SER A 106 44.11 16.39 -3.80
N ASN A 107 43.90 15.99 -5.05
CA ASN A 107 45.04 15.61 -5.90
C ASN A 107 45.81 16.92 -6.15
N SER A 108 46.91 17.11 -5.42
CA SER A 108 47.64 18.38 -5.24
C SER A 108 48.31 18.97 -6.49
N ASN A 109 48.01 18.46 -7.67
CA ASN A 109 48.77 18.66 -8.91
C ASN A 109 47.92 19.24 -10.07
N ILE A 110 46.71 19.75 -9.79
CA ILE A 110 45.85 20.36 -10.82
C ILE A 110 45.95 21.89 -10.71
N SER A 111 46.52 22.51 -11.74
CA SER A 111 46.56 23.97 -11.91
C SER A 111 45.15 24.51 -12.21
N THR A 112 44.69 25.48 -11.43
CA THR A 112 43.42 26.19 -11.67
C THR A 112 43.48 27.04 -12.94
N ARG A 113 44.66 27.56 -13.27
CA ARG A 113 44.95 28.48 -14.38
C ARG A 113 44.79 27.85 -15.77
N ASP A 114 45.04 26.54 -15.87
CA ASP A 114 45.03 25.76 -17.12
C ASP A 114 43.72 24.98 -17.34
N SER A 115 42.68 25.29 -16.56
CA SER A 115 41.39 24.60 -16.53
C SER A 115 40.23 25.59 -16.55
N PHE A 116 39.07 25.16 -17.02
CA PHE A 116 37.87 26.00 -16.92
C PHE A 116 37.31 25.97 -15.50
N SER A 117 36.72 27.11 -15.12
CA SER A 117 35.90 27.25 -13.93
C SER A 117 34.47 27.69 -14.27
N ALA A 118 33.54 27.56 -13.32
CA ALA A 118 32.16 28.00 -13.50
C ALA A 118 31.55 28.56 -12.22
N CYS A 119 30.69 29.57 -12.39
CA CYS A 119 29.70 29.98 -11.38
C CYS A 119 28.33 29.51 -11.85
N LEU A 120 27.57 28.84 -10.97
CA LEU A 120 26.23 28.35 -11.29
C LEU A 120 25.25 28.61 -10.15
N LEU A 121 24.09 29.21 -10.45
CA LEU A 121 22.96 29.33 -9.50
C LEU A 121 21.81 28.43 -9.95
N VAL A 122 21.63 27.30 -9.27
CA VAL A 122 20.60 26.31 -9.59
C VAL A 122 19.29 26.57 -8.84
N MET A 123 18.15 26.31 -9.49
CA MET A 123 16.83 26.32 -8.85
C MET A 123 15.97 25.16 -9.36
N ASP A 124 16.06 24.01 -8.68
CA ASP A 124 15.39 22.73 -9.01
C ASP A 124 15.81 22.04 -10.33
N ASP A 125 16.83 22.53 -11.02
CA ASP A 125 17.27 22.04 -12.35
C ASP A 125 18.17 20.79 -12.31
N ASN A 126 18.08 20.00 -11.24
CA ASN A 126 18.95 18.85 -10.98
C ASN A 126 18.88 17.78 -12.09
N HIS A 127 17.73 17.70 -12.77
CA HIS A 127 17.46 16.83 -13.91
C HIS A 127 18.32 17.16 -15.15
N PHE A 128 18.78 18.41 -15.29
CA PHE A 128 19.73 18.84 -16.33
C PHE A 128 21.18 18.91 -15.82
N LEU A 129 21.37 19.23 -14.54
CA LEU A 129 22.68 19.49 -13.92
C LEU A 129 23.70 18.36 -14.16
N ALA A 130 23.29 17.09 -14.13
CA ALA A 130 24.19 15.97 -14.33
C ALA A 130 24.76 15.87 -15.77
N GLU A 131 23.93 16.15 -16.79
CA GLU A 131 24.37 16.21 -18.19
C GLU A 131 25.26 17.43 -18.40
N TRP A 132 24.89 18.57 -17.80
CA TRP A 132 25.62 19.83 -17.87
C TRP A 132 27.05 19.72 -17.29
N ILE A 133 27.20 19.09 -16.11
CA ILE A 133 28.53 18.88 -15.50
C ILE A 133 29.36 17.91 -16.35
N ALA A 134 28.78 16.78 -16.77
CA ALA A 134 29.49 15.78 -17.59
C ALA A 134 30.02 16.37 -18.89
N TYR A 135 29.20 17.16 -19.58
CA TYR A 135 29.56 17.80 -20.85
C TYR A 135 30.71 18.80 -20.70
N HIS A 136 30.66 19.72 -19.72
CA HIS A 136 31.71 20.74 -19.56
C HIS A 136 32.99 20.18 -18.91
N TYR A 137 32.88 19.17 -18.04
CA TYR A 137 34.02 18.39 -17.55
C TYR A 137 34.82 17.76 -18.70
N PHE A 138 34.13 17.28 -19.73
CA PHE A 138 34.71 16.67 -20.92
C PHE A 138 35.21 17.71 -21.95
N THR A 139 34.35 18.64 -22.39
CA THR A 139 34.61 19.49 -23.56
C THR A 139 35.41 20.76 -23.28
N THR A 140 35.28 21.34 -22.07
CA THR A 140 35.99 22.58 -21.69
C THR A 140 37.09 22.35 -20.64
N ASN A 141 37.37 21.10 -20.25
CA ASN A 141 38.26 20.80 -19.13
C ASN A 141 37.84 21.52 -17.82
N LEU A 142 36.53 21.53 -17.50
CA LEU A 142 36.02 22.10 -16.24
C LEU A 142 36.61 21.36 -15.03
N ARG A 143 37.29 22.07 -14.12
CA ARG A 143 37.88 21.48 -12.90
C ARG A 143 37.56 22.22 -11.59
N THR A 144 37.00 23.43 -11.64
CA THR A 144 36.47 24.13 -10.46
C THR A 144 35.04 24.62 -10.70
N LEU A 145 34.13 24.35 -9.77
CA LEU A 145 32.72 24.74 -9.85
C LEU A 145 32.29 25.37 -8.52
N ILE A 146 31.92 26.65 -8.53
CA ILE A 146 31.18 27.25 -7.41
C ILE A 146 29.69 27.21 -7.77
N ILE A 147 28.92 26.45 -6.98
CA ILE A 147 27.50 26.25 -7.18
C ILE A 147 26.69 26.77 -5.99
N ALA A 148 25.95 27.85 -6.20
CA ALA A 148 24.89 28.24 -5.29
C ALA A 148 23.58 27.55 -5.68
N VAL A 149 22.72 27.32 -4.69
CA VAL A 149 21.34 26.89 -4.89
C VAL A 149 20.44 27.96 -4.28
N ASP A 150 19.42 28.42 -5.01
CA ASP A 150 18.54 29.46 -4.48
C ASP A 150 17.80 28.92 -3.22
N PRO A 151 17.70 29.68 -2.11
CA PRO A 151 16.92 29.28 -0.94
C PRO A 151 15.42 29.03 -1.20
N LYS A 152 14.89 29.35 -2.38
CA LYS A 152 13.55 28.96 -2.85
C LYS A 152 13.51 27.62 -3.61
N SER A 153 14.64 26.93 -3.73
CA SER A 153 14.73 25.58 -4.29
C SER A 153 14.13 24.56 -3.34
N PHE A 154 13.58 23.51 -3.93
CA PHE A 154 12.90 22.42 -3.26
C PHE A 154 13.59 21.06 -3.46
N THR A 155 14.55 20.93 -4.38
CA THR A 155 15.35 19.70 -4.57
C THR A 155 16.85 19.96 -4.47
N SER A 156 17.57 18.97 -3.92
CA SER A 156 19.01 19.06 -3.74
C SER A 156 19.81 18.64 -4.97
N PRO A 157 20.86 19.37 -5.37
CA PRO A 157 21.88 18.84 -6.26
C PRO A 157 22.92 17.97 -5.52
N PHE A 158 22.87 17.84 -4.19
CA PHE A 158 23.90 17.19 -3.38
C PHE A 158 24.24 15.77 -3.88
N ASP A 159 23.24 14.92 -4.10
CA ASP A 159 23.45 13.55 -4.59
C ASP A 159 24.12 13.49 -5.99
N ILE A 160 24.04 14.58 -6.76
CA ILE A 160 24.76 14.74 -8.05
C ILE A 160 26.19 15.23 -7.79
N LEU A 161 26.37 16.29 -6.99
CA LEU A 161 27.67 16.90 -6.68
C LEU A 161 28.60 15.94 -5.92
N GLU A 162 28.04 15.13 -5.02
CA GLU A 162 28.71 14.06 -4.26
C GLU A 162 29.38 13.03 -5.19
N MET A 163 28.82 12.78 -6.38
CA MET A 163 29.44 11.91 -7.40
C MET A 163 30.56 12.61 -8.20
N TRP A 164 30.68 13.93 -8.13
CA TRP A 164 31.67 14.72 -8.87
C TRP A 164 32.79 15.30 -8.01
N LYS A 165 32.66 15.36 -6.68
CA LYS A 165 33.64 15.99 -5.77
C LYS A 165 35.06 15.41 -5.84
N ASP A 166 35.21 14.13 -6.17
CA ASP A 166 36.53 13.46 -6.31
C ASP A 166 37.18 13.74 -7.68
N ARG A 167 36.50 14.53 -8.54
CA ARG A 167 36.82 14.76 -9.98
C ARG A 167 36.87 16.25 -10.34
N ILE A 168 36.11 17.08 -9.62
CA ILE A 168 35.98 18.53 -9.77
C ILE A 168 36.05 19.16 -8.37
N ASN A 169 36.80 20.24 -8.21
CA ASN A 169 36.77 21.06 -7.00
C ASN A 169 35.41 21.80 -6.91
N ILE A 170 34.47 21.25 -6.14
CA ILE A 170 33.11 21.78 -6.00
C ILE A 170 32.99 22.55 -4.68
N ILE A 171 32.64 23.83 -4.77
CA ILE A 171 32.30 24.68 -3.63
C ILE A 171 30.79 24.93 -3.68
N GLN A 172 30.05 24.34 -2.75
CA GLN A 172 28.59 24.48 -2.68
C GLN A 172 28.20 25.61 -1.71
N TRP A 173 27.36 26.54 -2.15
CA TRP A 173 26.83 27.64 -1.34
C TRP A 173 25.32 27.49 -1.10
N THR A 174 24.96 27.72 0.16
CA THR A 174 23.85 27.03 0.83
C THR A 174 22.86 27.98 1.48
N GLN A 175 23.39 29.06 2.05
CA GLN A 175 22.67 30.07 2.81
C GLN A 175 22.94 31.44 2.16
N ASN A 176 22.04 32.40 2.37
CA ASN A 176 22.26 33.76 1.87
C ASN A 176 23.58 34.35 2.42
N SER A 177 23.97 34.00 3.66
CA SER A 177 25.21 34.42 4.31
C SER A 177 26.49 34.03 3.56
N ASP A 178 26.45 33.03 2.68
CA ASP A 178 27.63 32.52 1.99
C ASP A 178 28.08 33.50 0.87
N TYR A 179 27.16 34.34 0.38
CA TYR A 179 27.41 35.31 -0.69
C TYR A 179 26.69 36.66 -0.55
N ILE A 180 26.05 36.93 0.60
CA ILE A 180 25.44 38.22 0.96
C ILE A 180 25.99 38.65 2.32
N THR A 181 26.64 39.81 2.36
CA THR A 181 27.39 40.30 3.54
C THR A 181 26.49 40.95 4.59
N SER A 182 25.36 41.51 4.19
CA SER A 182 24.40 42.17 5.09
C SER A 182 22.99 42.21 4.50
N MET A 183 21.98 42.38 5.36
CA MET A 183 20.59 42.53 4.87
C MET A 183 20.40 43.82 4.07
N ALA A 184 21.11 44.91 4.42
CA ALA A 184 21.07 46.18 3.71
C ALA A 184 21.62 46.08 2.27
N GLU A 185 22.64 45.26 2.04
CA GLU A 185 23.13 44.95 0.69
C GLU A 185 22.05 44.27 -0.16
N PHE A 186 21.32 43.31 0.43
CA PHE A 186 20.22 42.61 -0.25
C PHE A 186 19.02 43.53 -0.52
N GLU A 187 18.62 44.35 0.45
CA GLU A 187 17.54 45.34 0.28
C GLU A 187 17.85 46.40 -0.78
N LYS A 188 19.11 46.84 -0.85
CA LYS A 188 19.60 47.70 -1.95
C LYS A 188 19.49 46.98 -3.30
N ALA A 189 20.04 45.76 -3.41
CA ALA A 189 19.98 44.99 -4.66
C ALA A 189 18.53 44.72 -5.12
N GLN A 190 17.60 44.45 -4.20
CA GLN A 190 16.16 44.36 -4.52
C GLN A 190 15.60 45.69 -5.04
N THR A 191 16.01 46.82 -4.46
CA THR A 191 15.55 48.16 -4.83
C THR A 191 16.02 48.54 -6.24
N ASP A 192 17.30 48.32 -6.54
CA ASP A 192 17.88 48.54 -7.88
C ASP A 192 17.12 47.74 -8.95
N ILE A 193 16.81 46.47 -8.65
CA ILE A 193 16.12 45.55 -9.56
C ILE A 193 14.64 45.93 -9.74
N LYS A 194 13.96 46.44 -8.71
CA LYS A 194 12.60 47.02 -8.81
C LYS A 194 12.56 48.25 -9.70
N GLN A 195 13.57 49.12 -9.63
CA GLN A 195 13.66 50.31 -10.47
C GLN A 195 13.92 49.95 -11.94
N TYR A 196 14.80 48.98 -12.19
CA TYR A 196 15.16 48.53 -13.53
C TYR A 196 14.04 47.71 -14.20
N PHE A 197 13.38 46.81 -13.46
CA PHE A 197 12.31 45.94 -13.95
C PHE A 197 10.95 46.32 -13.37
N LYS A 198 10.45 47.50 -13.77
CA LYS A 198 9.11 47.99 -13.43
C LYS A 198 8.05 46.92 -13.73
N PHE A 199 7.08 46.75 -12.83
CA PHE A 199 5.99 45.76 -12.90
C PHE A 199 6.45 44.29 -12.87
N THR A 200 7.35 43.92 -11.95
CA THR A 200 7.73 42.53 -11.65
C THR A 200 7.30 42.07 -10.25
N THR A 201 7.23 40.75 -10.05
CA THR A 201 6.89 40.15 -8.74
C THR A 201 8.01 40.35 -7.72
N GLN A 202 7.65 40.44 -6.44
CA GLN A 202 8.63 40.45 -5.33
C GLN A 202 9.54 39.22 -5.37
N ASP A 203 9.01 38.05 -5.74
CA ASP A 203 9.80 36.83 -5.92
C ASP A 203 10.87 36.94 -7.00
N LEU A 204 10.56 37.54 -8.15
CA LEU A 204 11.50 37.72 -9.26
C LEU A 204 12.57 38.76 -8.94
N VAL A 205 12.20 39.79 -8.17
CA VAL A 205 13.15 40.76 -7.61
C VAL A 205 14.14 40.06 -6.68
N GLU A 206 13.67 39.24 -5.74
CA GLU A 206 14.54 38.51 -4.81
C GLU A 206 15.47 37.51 -5.49
N HIS A 207 14.96 36.69 -6.41
CA HIS A 207 15.77 35.72 -7.13
C HIS A 207 16.87 36.41 -7.95
N ARG A 208 16.52 37.50 -8.67
CA ARG A 208 17.51 38.29 -9.40
C ARG A 208 18.49 39.00 -8.46
N ALA A 209 18.08 39.44 -7.28
CA ALA A 209 18.98 40.03 -6.29
C ALA A 209 20.00 38.99 -5.77
N ARG A 210 19.58 37.75 -5.51
CA ARG A 210 20.51 36.65 -5.18
C ARG A 210 21.45 36.35 -6.33
N GLN A 211 20.93 36.21 -7.56
CA GLN A 211 21.73 36.00 -8.77
C GLN A 211 22.79 37.09 -8.96
N ARG A 212 22.43 38.35 -8.68
CA ARG A 212 23.31 39.52 -8.77
C ARG A 212 24.49 39.44 -7.81
N LEU A 213 24.20 39.18 -6.52
CA LEU A 213 25.22 39.12 -5.47
C LEU A 213 26.06 37.85 -5.56
N PHE A 214 25.43 36.71 -5.88
CA PHE A 214 26.11 35.43 -6.11
C PHE A 214 27.20 35.53 -7.17
N TYR A 215 26.89 36.01 -8.39
CA TYR A 215 27.90 36.07 -9.45
C TYR A 215 29.03 37.04 -9.10
N THR A 216 28.73 38.16 -8.43
CA THR A 216 29.75 39.09 -7.94
C THR A 216 30.72 38.37 -6.98
N LYS A 217 30.19 37.68 -5.96
CA LYS A 217 31.01 37.00 -4.95
C LYS A 217 31.74 35.77 -5.52
N CYS A 218 31.12 35.05 -6.45
CA CYS A 218 31.71 33.91 -7.11
C CYS A 218 32.92 34.31 -7.97
N LEU A 219 32.81 35.34 -8.80
CA LEU A 219 33.92 35.82 -9.64
C LEU A 219 35.10 36.32 -8.78
N GLN A 220 34.84 37.03 -7.68
CA GLN A 220 35.88 37.40 -6.69
C GLN A 220 36.55 36.17 -6.07
N SER A 221 35.77 35.12 -5.76
CA SER A 221 36.29 33.89 -5.14
C SER A 221 37.11 33.05 -6.12
N LEU A 222 36.71 32.97 -7.40
CA LEU A 222 37.47 32.34 -8.47
C LEU A 222 38.75 33.12 -8.79
N LYS A 223 38.70 34.46 -8.80
CA LYS A 223 39.90 35.31 -8.96
C LYS A 223 40.90 35.09 -7.82
N ALA A 224 40.43 34.91 -6.59
CA ALA A 224 41.27 34.55 -5.43
C ALA A 224 41.88 33.13 -5.49
N MET A 225 41.45 32.29 -6.46
CA MET A 225 42.00 30.95 -6.73
C MET A 225 42.82 30.90 -8.04
N ASP A 226 43.23 32.05 -8.59
CA ASP A 226 43.93 32.22 -9.88
C ASP A 226 43.25 31.50 -11.07
N ALA A 227 41.92 31.46 -11.07
CA ALA A 227 41.15 30.94 -12.19
C ALA A 227 41.26 31.85 -13.43
N SER A 228 41.32 31.23 -14.62
CA SER A 228 41.34 31.93 -15.91
C SER A 228 39.94 31.96 -16.53
N TRP A 229 39.65 31.07 -17.49
CA TRP A 229 38.39 31.03 -18.21
C TRP A 229 37.22 30.54 -17.35
N THR A 230 36.16 31.35 -17.29
CA THR A 230 35.03 31.20 -16.38
C THR A 230 33.70 31.21 -17.13
N LEU A 231 32.88 30.18 -16.90
CA LEU A 231 31.53 30.02 -17.46
C LEU A 231 30.47 30.63 -16.55
N LEU A 232 29.52 31.37 -17.16
CA LEU A 232 28.34 31.97 -16.54
C LEU A 232 27.06 31.53 -17.30
N LEU A 233 26.88 30.22 -17.39
CA LEU A 233 25.81 29.57 -18.15
C LEU A 233 24.69 29.10 -17.22
N ASP A 234 23.48 28.98 -17.75
CA ASP A 234 22.38 28.31 -17.05
C ASP A 234 22.45 26.78 -17.30
N THR A 235 21.81 25.95 -16.48
CA THR A 235 21.87 24.47 -16.59
C THR A 235 21.31 23.90 -17.89
N ASP A 236 20.51 24.68 -18.61
CA ASP A 236 19.92 24.39 -19.92
C ASP A 236 20.79 24.91 -21.10
N GLU A 237 22.01 25.37 -20.84
CA GLU A 237 22.93 25.97 -21.81
C GLU A 237 24.28 25.25 -21.93
N PHE A 238 24.65 24.86 -23.14
CA PHE A 238 25.85 24.06 -23.43
C PHE A 238 26.78 24.80 -24.41
N LEU A 239 28.03 25.05 -24.01
CA LEU A 239 29.02 25.78 -24.84
C LEU A 239 29.69 24.85 -25.87
N ARG A 240 29.74 25.25 -27.14
CA ARG A 240 30.40 24.50 -28.21
C ARG A 240 31.16 25.38 -29.19
N ILE A 241 32.00 24.74 -30.00
CA ILE A 241 32.67 25.36 -31.15
C ILE A 241 31.65 25.69 -32.24
N ASN A 242 31.86 26.82 -32.92
CA ASN A 242 31.21 27.19 -34.17
C ASN A 242 31.98 26.60 -35.36
N TYR A 243 31.84 25.28 -35.60
CA TYR A 243 32.65 24.55 -36.58
C TYR A 243 32.64 25.19 -37.97
N GLN A 244 31.46 25.55 -38.48
CA GLN A 244 31.31 26.23 -39.78
C GLN A 244 32.16 27.50 -39.90
N LEU A 245 32.25 28.30 -38.84
CA LEU A 245 33.02 29.56 -38.86
C LEU A 245 34.52 29.34 -38.65
N ALA A 246 34.90 28.35 -37.84
CA ALA A 246 36.31 27.98 -37.62
C ALA A 246 36.92 27.32 -38.88
N GLU A 247 36.14 26.49 -39.59
CA GLU A 247 36.50 25.94 -40.90
C GLU A 247 36.59 27.04 -41.97
N GLN A 248 35.65 27.99 -41.98
CA GLN A 248 35.72 29.17 -42.86
C GLN A 248 36.98 30.01 -42.61
N TYR A 249 37.38 30.21 -41.34
CA TYR A 249 38.62 30.90 -41.01
C TYR A 249 39.85 30.17 -41.59
N ASN A 250 39.96 28.86 -41.33
CA ASN A 250 41.06 28.03 -41.84
C ASN A 250 41.09 27.94 -43.38
N MET A 251 39.93 27.94 -44.04
CA MET A 251 39.84 28.03 -45.51
C MET A 251 40.28 29.39 -46.04
N THR A 252 39.93 30.50 -45.39
CA THR A 252 40.38 31.84 -45.79
C THR A 252 41.89 32.00 -45.60
N ALA A 253 42.45 31.50 -44.49
CA ALA A 253 43.90 31.45 -44.28
C ALA A 253 44.64 30.73 -45.42
N SER A 254 44.05 29.63 -45.92
CA SER A 254 44.62 28.84 -47.03
C SER A 254 44.58 29.50 -48.41
N LYS A 255 43.96 30.68 -48.55
CA LYS A 255 43.82 31.42 -49.82
C LYS A 255 44.66 32.71 -49.90
N SER A 256 45.47 32.99 -48.88
CA SER A 256 46.46 34.07 -48.94
C SER A 256 47.56 33.74 -49.95
N GLU A 257 48.03 34.71 -50.74
CA GLU A 257 49.10 34.53 -51.75
C GLU A 257 50.52 34.44 -51.13
N HIS A 258 50.63 34.03 -49.87
CA HIS A 258 51.89 33.78 -49.18
C HIS A 258 51.95 32.30 -48.76
N PRO A 259 53.11 31.62 -48.97
CA PRO A 259 53.19 30.18 -48.82
C PRO A 259 52.98 29.77 -47.36
N ALA A 260 51.81 29.19 -47.07
CA ALA A 260 51.33 28.78 -45.75
C ALA A 260 52.08 27.56 -45.18
N ASN A 261 53.40 27.73 -44.95
CA ASN A 261 54.34 26.68 -44.56
C ASN A 261 54.89 26.89 -43.13
N THR A 262 54.19 27.68 -42.31
CA THR A 262 54.38 27.70 -40.84
C THR A 262 53.04 27.53 -40.13
N ARG A 263 53.07 27.06 -38.88
CA ARG A 263 51.88 26.65 -38.10
C ARG A 263 51.00 27.81 -37.60
N ARG A 264 51.20 29.05 -38.11
CA ARG A 264 50.82 30.31 -37.45
C ARG A 264 49.48 30.91 -37.90
N ASP A 265 48.87 30.38 -38.97
CA ASP A 265 47.68 30.97 -39.60
C ASP A 265 46.42 30.08 -39.52
N ARG A 266 46.47 28.95 -38.80
CA ARG A 266 45.36 27.98 -38.73
C ARG A 266 45.04 27.56 -37.31
N LEU A 267 43.76 27.68 -36.94
CA LEU A 267 43.23 27.22 -35.66
C LEU A 267 43.13 25.69 -35.62
N VAL A 268 43.60 25.07 -34.53
CA VAL A 268 43.36 23.64 -34.26
C VAL A 268 41.91 23.47 -33.77
N VAL A 269 41.08 22.84 -34.60
CA VAL A 269 39.67 22.57 -34.32
C VAL A 269 39.49 21.08 -34.04
N LEU A 270 39.40 20.69 -32.77
CA LEU A 270 39.11 19.31 -32.38
C LEU A 270 37.61 19.02 -32.46
N PRO A 271 37.17 17.81 -32.84
CA PRO A 271 35.77 17.42 -32.82
C PRO A 271 35.24 17.28 -31.39
N ILE A 272 33.95 17.53 -31.17
CA ILE A 272 33.33 17.54 -29.83
C ILE A 272 33.35 16.17 -29.11
N SER A 273 33.67 15.09 -29.84
CA SER A 273 33.91 13.75 -29.31
C SER A 273 35.30 13.55 -28.70
N GLN A 274 36.17 14.56 -28.69
CA GLN A 274 37.48 14.53 -28.02
C GLN A 274 37.48 15.36 -26.73
N PRO A 275 38.20 14.91 -25.68
CA PRO A 275 38.33 15.68 -24.45
C PRO A 275 39.04 17.02 -24.70
N GLY A 276 38.56 18.07 -24.04
CA GLY A 276 39.15 19.39 -24.06
C GLY A 276 38.93 20.20 -25.35
N ALA A 277 38.12 19.74 -26.30
CA ALA A 277 37.97 20.37 -27.63
C ALA A 277 37.74 21.90 -27.61
N VAL A 278 36.87 22.39 -26.72
CA VAL A 278 36.59 23.84 -26.58
C VAL A 278 37.76 24.58 -25.92
N SER A 279 38.37 23.98 -24.89
CA SER A 279 39.55 24.57 -24.24
C SER A 279 40.76 24.64 -25.18
N THR A 280 41.00 23.63 -26.02
CA THR A 280 42.09 23.62 -27.01
C THR A 280 41.90 24.72 -28.05
N LEU A 281 40.69 24.88 -28.60
CA LEU A 281 40.41 25.97 -29.54
C LEU A 281 40.70 27.35 -28.93
N ILE A 282 40.34 27.56 -27.67
CA ILE A 282 40.54 28.83 -26.98
C ILE A 282 42.02 29.04 -26.63
N GLN A 283 42.75 28.00 -26.21
CA GLN A 283 44.20 28.07 -25.97
C GLN A 283 44.95 28.43 -27.26
N GLU A 284 44.67 27.75 -28.37
CA GLU A 284 45.30 28.01 -29.67
C GLU A 284 44.91 29.38 -30.23
N ALA A 285 43.65 29.81 -30.11
CA ALA A 285 43.21 31.15 -30.51
C ALA A 285 43.83 32.28 -29.68
N MET A 286 44.29 31.98 -28.47
CA MET A 286 44.96 32.91 -27.55
C MET A 286 46.50 32.87 -27.65
N ASP A 287 47.07 32.03 -28.52
CA ASP A 287 48.51 32.02 -28.76
C ASP A 287 48.98 33.36 -29.37
N PRO A 288 49.98 34.05 -28.78
CA PRO A 288 50.46 35.34 -29.28
C PRO A 288 51.02 35.33 -30.72
N SER A 289 51.25 34.16 -31.32
CA SER A 289 51.69 34.00 -32.70
C SER A 289 50.55 33.89 -33.73
N MET A 290 49.29 33.79 -33.31
CA MET A 290 48.11 33.74 -34.18
C MET A 290 47.63 35.14 -34.59
N THR A 291 47.99 35.57 -35.80
CA THR A 291 47.61 36.89 -36.34
C THR A 291 46.24 36.90 -37.03
N PRO A 292 45.36 37.88 -36.74
CA PRO A 292 44.10 38.04 -37.47
C PRO A 292 44.32 38.40 -38.95
N LEU A 293 43.67 37.67 -39.85
CA LEU A 293 43.58 38.00 -41.28
C LEU A 293 42.81 39.32 -41.49
N VAL A 294 43.20 40.13 -42.48
CA VAL A 294 42.62 41.46 -42.76
C VAL A 294 42.28 41.56 -44.26
N PRO A 295 41.02 41.87 -44.61
CA PRO A 295 40.79 43.18 -45.25
C PRO A 295 39.47 43.89 -44.88
N THR A 296 39.49 45.23 -45.03
CA THR A 296 38.36 46.14 -45.30
C THR A 296 37.09 46.06 -44.43
N ALA A 297 37.09 46.88 -43.37
CA ALA A 297 35.96 47.71 -42.89
C ALA A 297 34.50 47.21 -43.09
N THR A 298 33.91 46.60 -42.04
CA THR A 298 32.84 47.26 -41.23
C THR A 298 32.29 46.39 -40.08
N GLU A 299 32.46 45.07 -40.09
CA GLU A 299 32.15 44.22 -38.93
C GLU A 299 33.42 43.58 -38.32
N GLN A 300 33.45 43.45 -36.99
CA GLN A 300 34.63 43.03 -36.22
C GLN A 300 34.87 41.51 -36.33
N MET A 301 36.13 41.09 -36.47
CA MET A 301 36.50 39.69 -36.67
C MET A 301 36.33 38.84 -35.38
N PRO A 302 35.75 37.63 -35.46
CA PRO A 302 35.52 36.74 -34.30
C PRO A 302 36.78 36.41 -33.48
N LEU A 303 37.91 36.13 -34.13
CA LEU A 303 39.17 35.83 -33.45
C LEU A 303 39.72 37.05 -32.69
N PHE A 304 39.66 38.23 -33.31
CA PHE A 304 40.08 39.47 -32.68
C PHE A 304 39.24 39.81 -31.45
N ILE A 305 37.93 39.50 -31.45
CA ILE A 305 37.06 39.71 -30.27
C ILE A 305 37.49 38.80 -29.11
N LEU A 306 37.81 37.52 -29.39
CA LEU A 306 38.29 36.54 -28.41
C LEU A 306 39.65 36.95 -27.81
N GLN A 307 40.57 37.44 -28.63
CA GLN A 307 41.89 37.91 -28.20
C GLN A 307 41.82 39.25 -27.44
N SER A 308 41.11 40.25 -27.97
CA SER A 308 41.17 41.63 -27.46
C SER A 308 40.40 41.87 -26.16
N SER A 309 39.28 41.17 -25.94
CA SER A 309 38.41 41.39 -24.77
C SER A 309 38.51 40.25 -23.74
N PRO A 310 38.69 40.53 -22.44
CA PRO A 310 38.56 39.51 -21.40
C PRO A 310 37.08 39.17 -21.08
N CYS A 311 36.12 39.82 -21.74
CA CYS A 311 34.70 39.46 -21.72
C CYS A 311 34.19 39.19 -23.14
N VAL A 312 33.96 37.91 -23.46
CA VAL A 312 33.61 37.46 -24.81
C VAL A 312 32.12 37.13 -24.86
N GLN A 313 31.37 37.83 -25.71
CA GLN A 313 29.96 37.56 -25.94
C GLN A 313 29.78 36.36 -26.87
N VAL A 314 28.88 35.45 -26.48
CA VAL A 314 28.61 34.19 -27.19
C VAL A 314 27.13 34.14 -27.58
N PRO A 315 26.80 33.95 -28.87
CA PRO A 315 25.42 33.81 -29.33
C PRO A 315 24.77 32.54 -28.77
N ARG A 316 23.47 32.64 -28.44
CA ARG A 316 22.64 31.50 -28.03
C ARG A 316 21.75 31.05 -29.20
N ILE A 317 21.57 29.75 -29.35
CA ILE A 317 20.69 29.12 -30.34
C ILE A 317 19.73 28.20 -29.61
N ARG A 318 18.41 28.37 -29.80
CA ARG A 318 17.39 27.61 -29.06
C ARG A 318 17.10 26.28 -29.75
N PHE A 319 17.05 25.21 -28.97
CA PHE A 319 16.53 23.90 -29.35
C PHE A 319 15.15 23.67 -28.73
N VAL A 320 14.22 23.09 -29.52
CA VAL A 320 12.81 22.87 -29.13
C VAL A 320 12.47 21.38 -29.01
N SER A 321 11.43 21.04 -28.25
CA SER A 321 11.09 19.66 -27.90
C SER A 321 10.08 18.99 -28.84
N SER A 322 10.18 19.26 -30.15
CA SER A 322 9.24 18.75 -31.15
C SER A 322 9.05 17.23 -31.05
N ASP A 323 7.83 16.75 -30.77
CA ASP A 323 7.49 15.32 -30.59
C ASP A 323 7.63 14.47 -31.89
N VAL A 324 8.10 15.06 -33.00
CA VAL A 324 8.40 14.35 -34.25
C VAL A 324 9.77 13.67 -34.11
N VAL A 325 9.76 12.49 -33.51
CA VAL A 325 10.94 11.68 -33.23
C VAL A 325 11.34 10.85 -34.46
N ASP A 326 11.93 11.52 -35.45
CA ASP A 326 12.64 10.84 -36.56
C ASP A 326 13.99 10.28 -36.06
N ILE A 327 13.93 9.17 -35.34
CA ILE A 327 15.09 8.28 -35.08
C ILE A 327 15.10 7.18 -36.13
N GLN A 328 15.19 7.61 -37.39
CA GLN A 328 15.74 6.81 -38.47
C GLN A 328 17.05 7.51 -38.91
N GLU A 329 18.00 6.75 -39.45
CA GLU A 329 19.31 7.26 -39.92
C GLU A 329 20.25 7.83 -38.84
N ASN A 330 20.62 6.98 -37.87
CA ASN A 330 22.04 6.59 -37.67
C ASN A 330 22.16 5.51 -36.57
N SER A 331 22.04 4.25 -36.98
CA SER A 331 21.74 3.10 -36.12
C SER A 331 22.92 2.54 -35.30
N THR A 332 24.16 2.95 -35.57
CA THR A 332 25.38 2.40 -34.94
C THR A 332 25.72 3.04 -33.59
N ALA A 333 25.71 4.37 -33.49
CA ALA A 333 26.06 5.08 -32.26
C ALA A 333 24.98 4.99 -31.16
N PHE A 334 23.70 4.96 -31.54
CA PHE A 334 22.60 4.82 -30.57
C PHE A 334 22.49 3.39 -30.02
N SER A 335 22.84 2.37 -30.81
CA SER A 335 22.83 0.99 -30.35
C SER A 335 23.99 0.69 -29.39
N SER A 336 25.20 1.23 -29.61
CA SER A 336 26.32 1.06 -28.66
C SER A 336 26.04 1.70 -27.29
N LEU A 337 25.43 2.89 -27.24
CA LEU A 337 25.02 3.55 -25.99
C LEU A 337 23.92 2.76 -25.25
N THR A 338 22.94 2.22 -26.01
CA THR A 338 21.87 1.37 -25.44
C THR A 338 22.45 0.08 -24.82
N ILE A 339 23.48 -0.51 -25.45
CA ILE A 339 24.22 -1.67 -24.92
C ILE A 339 24.97 -1.33 -23.61
N GLN A 340 25.38 -0.07 -23.42
CA GLN A 340 25.99 0.43 -22.19
C GLN A 340 24.97 0.82 -21.09
N SER A 341 23.71 0.38 -21.20
CA SER A 341 22.64 0.61 -20.21
C SER A 341 22.27 2.09 -19.97
N ILE A 342 22.68 2.99 -20.87
CA ILE A 342 22.30 4.40 -20.88
C ILE A 342 21.18 4.57 -21.91
N ASP A 343 20.05 5.16 -21.51
CA ASP A 343 18.93 5.48 -22.40
C ASP A 343 19.12 6.88 -23.02
N PRO A 344 19.33 6.98 -24.36
CA PRO A 344 19.56 8.25 -25.03
C PRO A 344 18.38 9.24 -24.96
N MET A 345 17.16 8.78 -24.62
CA MET A 345 15.98 9.65 -24.52
C MET A 345 15.97 10.53 -23.26
N ASN A 346 16.90 10.32 -22.32
CA ASN A 346 17.03 11.16 -21.13
C ASN A 346 17.93 12.39 -21.34
N PHE A 347 18.66 12.47 -22.46
CA PHE A 347 19.69 13.48 -22.71
C PHE A 347 19.17 14.61 -23.61
N LEU A 348 19.25 15.86 -23.14
CA LEU A 348 18.87 17.05 -23.91
C LEU A 348 19.61 17.12 -25.25
N THR A 349 20.92 16.91 -25.20
CA THR A 349 21.84 17.04 -26.34
C THR A 349 21.67 15.97 -27.42
N LEU A 350 21.01 14.85 -27.11
CA LEU A 350 20.71 13.76 -28.05
C LEU A 350 19.28 13.81 -28.58
N ARG A 351 18.33 14.09 -27.69
CA ARG A 351 16.88 14.06 -27.95
C ARG A 351 16.41 15.24 -28.78
N TYR A 352 17.00 16.42 -28.59
CA TYR A 352 16.51 17.66 -29.20
C TYR A 352 17.49 18.18 -30.26
N ARG A 353 17.09 18.05 -31.53
CA ARG A 353 17.91 18.37 -32.71
C ARG A 353 17.39 19.53 -33.55
N GLN A 354 16.09 19.85 -33.43
CA GLN A 354 15.49 21.00 -34.11
C GLN A 354 15.83 22.29 -33.35
N CYS A 355 16.45 23.23 -34.04
CA CYS A 355 16.86 24.52 -33.50
C CYS A 355 16.37 25.70 -34.34
N THR A 356 16.46 26.89 -33.76
CA THR A 356 16.19 28.16 -34.43
C THR A 356 17.30 28.54 -35.41
N HIS A 357 16.88 29.04 -36.58
CA HIS A 357 17.78 29.76 -37.48
C HIS A 357 18.43 30.98 -36.79
N ASP A 358 19.68 31.30 -37.16
CA ASP A 358 20.49 32.37 -36.55
C ASP A 358 19.80 33.75 -36.56
N GLY A 359 19.10 34.07 -37.65
CA GLY A 359 18.36 35.32 -37.80
C GLY A 359 17.19 35.51 -36.83
N ASP A 360 16.68 34.48 -36.15
CA ASP A 360 15.57 34.61 -35.19
C ASP A 360 16.05 35.03 -33.80
N LEU A 361 16.52 36.28 -33.70
CA LEU A 361 17.01 36.89 -32.45
C LEU A 361 15.96 36.89 -31.32
N LYS A 362 14.66 36.86 -31.67
CA LYS A 362 13.55 36.79 -30.70
C LYS A 362 13.53 35.44 -29.99
N HIS A 363 13.74 34.35 -30.72
CA HIS A 363 13.79 33.01 -30.14
C HIS A 363 15.18 32.64 -29.61
N ASN A 364 16.27 33.08 -30.27
CA ASN A 364 17.67 32.90 -29.83
C ASN A 364 18.01 33.59 -28.50
N LYS A 365 17.21 34.59 -28.07
CA LYS A 365 17.42 35.38 -26.84
C LYS A 365 18.74 36.19 -26.86
N ILE A 366 19.00 36.88 -25.74
CA ILE A 366 20.17 37.75 -25.51
C ILE A 366 21.43 36.87 -25.38
N SER A 367 22.56 37.28 -25.94
CA SER A 367 23.86 36.59 -25.82
C SER A 367 24.30 36.39 -24.36
N LYS A 368 24.99 35.30 -24.04
CA LYS A 368 25.71 35.14 -22.75
C LYS A 368 27.16 35.61 -22.90
N ALA A 369 27.90 35.65 -21.80
CA ALA A 369 29.32 35.99 -21.79
C ALA A 369 30.14 34.89 -21.11
N ILE A 370 31.35 34.66 -21.61
CA ILE A 370 32.43 33.98 -20.88
C ILE A 370 33.51 35.00 -20.52
N LEU A 371 34.20 34.77 -19.40
CA LEU A 371 35.21 35.69 -18.87
C LEU A 371 36.58 35.01 -18.79
N ASP A 372 37.64 35.75 -19.13
CA ASP A 372 39.00 35.43 -18.69
C ASP A 372 39.31 36.26 -17.43
N LEU A 373 39.16 35.64 -16.26
CA LEU A 373 39.44 36.29 -14.99
C LEU A 373 40.94 36.56 -14.77
N SER A 374 41.86 35.92 -15.51
CA SER A 374 43.29 36.21 -15.35
C SER A 374 43.61 37.66 -15.73
N ARG A 375 42.90 38.20 -16.73
CA ARG A 375 43.04 39.54 -17.31
C ARG A 375 42.17 40.64 -16.67
N ILE A 376 41.37 40.32 -15.65
CA ILE A 376 40.49 41.26 -14.95
C ILE A 376 41.02 41.48 -13.52
N SER A 377 41.09 42.74 -13.06
CA SER A 377 41.49 43.08 -11.68
C SER A 377 40.32 42.85 -10.70
N ASN A 378 40.62 42.64 -9.42
CA ASN A 378 39.59 42.34 -8.43
C ASN A 378 38.68 43.56 -8.17
N GLU A 379 39.22 44.76 -8.34
CA GLU A 379 38.59 46.07 -8.18
C GLU A 379 37.55 46.35 -9.28
N GLU A 380 37.72 45.73 -10.46
CA GLU A 380 36.75 45.77 -11.56
C GLU A 380 35.59 44.78 -11.38
N ILE A 381 35.71 43.78 -10.47
CA ILE A 381 34.65 42.83 -10.14
C ILE A 381 33.67 43.47 -9.12
N VAL A 382 33.06 44.57 -9.57
CA VAL A 382 31.97 45.28 -8.92
C VAL A 382 30.65 44.49 -9.04
N GLN A 383 29.60 44.96 -8.35
CA GLN A 383 28.28 44.34 -8.29
C GLN A 383 27.66 44.10 -9.69
N VAL A 384 27.82 42.88 -10.22
CA VAL A 384 27.40 42.41 -11.55
C VAL A 384 26.04 42.98 -11.96
N ASP A 385 25.90 43.70 -13.08
CA ASP A 385 24.59 44.25 -13.49
C ASP A 385 23.66 43.17 -14.08
N SER A 386 24.23 42.21 -14.81
CA SER A 386 23.50 41.17 -15.54
C SER A 386 24.44 40.02 -15.90
N ILE A 387 23.96 38.77 -15.89
CA ILE A 387 24.70 37.60 -16.39
C ILE A 387 25.10 37.74 -17.88
N HIS A 388 24.41 38.59 -18.63
CA HIS A 388 24.71 38.90 -20.04
C HIS A 388 25.83 39.95 -20.21
N LEU A 389 26.14 40.71 -19.15
CA LEU A 389 27.12 41.80 -19.10
C LEU A 389 27.80 41.81 -17.71
N PRO A 390 28.51 40.72 -17.33
CA PRO A 390 28.91 40.48 -15.95
C PRO A 390 29.87 41.54 -15.40
N VAL A 391 30.94 41.85 -16.13
CA VAL A 391 31.93 42.89 -15.77
C VAL A 391 31.76 44.07 -16.72
N ARG A 392 31.00 45.08 -16.28
CA ARG A 392 30.55 46.19 -17.14
C ARG A 392 31.68 47.05 -17.72
N ALA A 393 32.86 47.08 -17.09
CA ALA A 393 34.06 47.70 -17.65
C ALA A 393 34.44 47.07 -19.01
N HIS A 394 34.50 45.74 -19.08
CA HIS A 394 35.02 44.99 -20.22
C HIS A 394 33.94 44.52 -21.21
N CYS A 395 32.74 44.16 -20.73
CA CYS A 395 31.65 43.65 -21.57
C CYS A 395 30.92 44.72 -22.41
N GLN A 396 31.54 45.86 -22.71
CA GLN A 396 30.83 47.11 -22.99
C GLN A 396 30.29 47.27 -24.44
N GLN A 397 30.60 46.36 -25.37
CA GLN A 397 30.31 46.50 -26.81
C GLN A 397 28.87 46.16 -27.25
N ARG A 398 27.87 46.81 -26.62
CA ARG A 398 26.54 47.20 -27.14
C ARG A 398 25.61 46.23 -27.92
N ARG A 399 25.97 45.02 -28.36
CA ARG A 399 25.04 44.09 -29.03
C ARG A 399 24.47 43.07 -28.04
N LEU A 400 23.27 43.33 -27.52
CA LEU A 400 22.51 42.34 -26.72
C LEU A 400 22.22 41.03 -27.49
N HIS A 401 22.23 41.08 -28.81
CA HIS A 401 22.10 39.92 -29.69
C HIS A 401 23.28 39.86 -30.65
N THR A 402 24.15 38.88 -30.44
CA THR A 402 25.25 38.48 -31.33
C THR A 402 24.73 37.43 -32.32
N ARG A 403 25.24 37.41 -33.56
CA ARG A 403 24.95 36.35 -34.56
C ARG A 403 25.99 35.24 -34.52
N LYS A 404 25.68 34.02 -35.01
CA LYS A 404 26.64 32.91 -35.21
C LYS A 404 27.92 33.42 -35.90
N SER A 405 27.80 34.22 -36.96
CA SER A 405 28.95 34.72 -37.74
C SER A 405 29.94 35.62 -36.99
N GLN A 406 29.62 36.06 -35.76
CA GLN A 406 30.42 37.02 -35.00
C GLN A 406 31.19 36.40 -33.82
N SER A 407 31.09 35.08 -33.61
CA SER A 407 31.81 34.38 -32.53
C SER A 407 32.23 32.98 -32.93
N LEU A 408 33.46 32.59 -32.57
CA LEU A 408 34.00 31.23 -32.77
C LEU A 408 33.32 30.17 -31.86
N LEU A 409 32.47 30.62 -30.93
CA LEU A 409 31.73 29.80 -29.99
C LEU A 409 30.22 30.03 -30.17
N VAL A 410 29.43 29.01 -29.85
CA VAL A 410 27.96 29.05 -29.80
C VAL A 410 27.49 28.36 -28.54
N ILE A 411 26.41 28.85 -27.93
CA ILE A 411 25.72 28.17 -26.83
C ILE A 411 24.42 27.57 -27.35
N ASN A 412 24.29 26.24 -27.24
CA ASN A 412 23.02 25.57 -27.46
C ASN A 412 22.15 25.75 -26.19
N HIS A 413 20.96 26.35 -26.34
CA HIS A 413 20.00 26.57 -25.26
C HIS A 413 18.78 25.64 -25.44
N TYR A 414 18.59 24.68 -24.53
CA TYR A 414 17.57 23.65 -24.64
C TYR A 414 16.30 24.00 -23.85
N MET A 415 15.12 23.85 -24.45
CA MET A 415 13.86 24.13 -23.72
C MET A 415 13.38 23.02 -22.77
N GLY A 416 13.90 21.80 -22.92
CA GLY A 416 13.37 20.61 -22.23
C GLY A 416 11.96 20.21 -22.68
N SER A 417 11.44 19.13 -22.09
CA SER A 417 10.03 18.73 -22.22
C SER A 417 9.10 19.73 -21.52
N TYR A 418 7.79 19.58 -21.70
CA TYR A 418 6.82 20.43 -20.99
C TYR A 418 6.91 20.23 -19.47
N GLU A 419 7.08 18.99 -19.02
CA GLU A 419 7.20 18.59 -17.61
C GLU A 419 8.44 19.20 -16.95
N GLU A 420 9.57 19.17 -17.65
CA GLU A 420 10.84 19.79 -17.24
C GLU A 420 10.68 21.33 -17.18
N TYR A 421 10.10 21.93 -18.23
CA TYR A 421 9.86 23.37 -18.31
C TYR A 421 8.96 23.92 -17.20
N VAL A 422 7.98 23.14 -16.69
CA VAL A 422 7.11 23.55 -15.57
C VAL A 422 7.52 22.98 -14.21
N TYR A 423 8.63 22.24 -14.11
CA TYR A 423 9.05 21.55 -12.89
C TYR A 423 9.29 22.49 -11.69
N ARG A 424 9.68 23.74 -11.95
CA ARG A 424 9.91 24.78 -10.94
C ARG A 424 8.57 25.34 -10.41
N GLU A 425 7.94 24.65 -9.47
CA GLU A 425 6.69 25.09 -8.82
C GLU A 425 6.78 26.52 -8.23
N ASN A 426 7.94 26.88 -7.66
CA ASN A 426 8.24 28.22 -7.13
C ASN A 426 9.03 29.12 -8.11
N ASP A 427 8.99 28.85 -9.42
CA ASP A 427 9.65 29.73 -10.40
C ASP A 427 9.20 31.18 -10.17
N ALA A 428 10.15 32.07 -9.89
CA ALA A 428 9.88 33.45 -9.58
C ALA A 428 9.14 34.21 -10.71
N ARG A 429 9.17 33.67 -11.94
CA ARG A 429 8.43 34.13 -13.13
C ARG A 429 6.94 33.73 -13.10
N ASN A 430 6.54 32.69 -12.36
CA ASN A 430 5.17 32.14 -12.28
C ASN A 430 4.20 32.98 -11.42
N GLY A 431 4.27 34.30 -11.52
CA GLY A 431 3.47 35.24 -10.72
C GLY A 431 1.96 35.11 -10.91
N LEU A 432 1.29 34.43 -9.96
CA LEU A 432 -0.17 34.37 -9.85
C LEU A 432 -0.78 35.66 -9.25
N GLU A 433 -0.43 36.84 -9.80
CA GLU A 433 -1.20 38.09 -9.70
C GLU A 433 -0.54 39.22 -10.53
N SER A 434 -0.96 39.38 -11.79
CA SER A 434 -0.66 40.54 -12.64
C SER A 434 -1.68 40.59 -13.78
N SER A 435 -2.20 41.78 -14.11
CA SER A 435 -3.24 41.96 -15.14
C SER A 435 -2.71 42.12 -16.57
N ASN A 436 -1.44 41.78 -16.82
CA ASN A 436 -0.81 41.78 -18.15
C ASN A 436 -0.08 40.44 -18.39
N ASN A 437 -0.13 39.94 -19.63
CA ASN A 437 -0.33 38.51 -19.91
C ASN A 437 0.94 37.61 -20.02
N ASP A 438 2.14 38.14 -19.79
CA ASP A 438 3.34 37.67 -20.50
C ASP A 438 4.39 36.85 -19.72
N GLN A 439 4.23 36.52 -18.43
CA GLN A 439 5.33 35.88 -17.65
C GLN A 439 5.07 34.51 -16.99
N VAL A 440 3.81 34.03 -16.88
CA VAL A 440 3.53 32.73 -16.23
C VAL A 440 3.87 31.56 -17.15
N ARG A 441 4.89 30.74 -16.81
CA ARG A 441 5.22 29.50 -17.54
C ARG A 441 4.01 28.56 -17.51
N ASN A 442 3.35 28.42 -18.65
CA ASN A 442 2.15 27.60 -18.81
C ASN A 442 2.15 26.89 -20.18
N ALA A 443 1.18 26.00 -20.41
CA ALA A 443 1.08 25.22 -21.64
C ALA A 443 0.96 26.06 -22.93
N GLU A 444 0.38 27.27 -22.87
CA GLU A 444 0.34 28.16 -24.03
C GLU A 444 1.67 28.86 -24.27
N GLN A 445 2.32 29.35 -23.22
CA GLN A 445 3.64 29.97 -23.34
C GLN A 445 4.70 28.97 -23.81
N PHE A 446 4.63 27.72 -23.34
CA PHE A 446 5.51 26.65 -23.83
C PHE A 446 5.29 26.40 -25.32
N LYS A 447 4.05 26.19 -25.77
CA LYS A 447 3.72 26.01 -27.20
C LYS A 447 4.18 27.19 -28.06
N LYS A 448 3.85 28.42 -27.68
CA LYS A 448 4.31 29.66 -28.34
C LYS A 448 5.84 29.82 -28.35
N ALA A 449 6.56 29.14 -27.45
CA ALA A 449 8.02 29.10 -27.41
C ALA A 449 8.64 27.93 -28.21
N GLN A 450 7.82 26.96 -28.63
CA GLN A 450 8.19 25.84 -29.51
C GLN A 450 7.90 26.12 -30.99
N GLU A 451 6.98 27.05 -31.28
CA GLU A 451 6.56 27.45 -32.63
C GLU A 451 7.70 28.15 -33.42
N LEU A 452 8.56 27.35 -34.06
CA LEU A 452 9.64 27.84 -34.91
C LEU A 452 9.12 28.14 -36.32
N LYS A 453 9.44 29.33 -36.85
CA LYS A 453 9.10 29.72 -38.23
C LYS A 453 9.90 28.95 -39.29
N HIS A 454 11.18 28.75 -39.00
CA HIS A 454 12.14 28.06 -39.85
C HIS A 454 13.05 27.19 -38.95
N PRO A 455 12.64 25.95 -38.62
CA PRO A 455 13.47 25.04 -37.85
C PRO A 455 14.65 24.52 -38.69
N GLU A 456 15.87 24.64 -38.17
CA GLU A 456 17.07 23.98 -38.67
C GLU A 456 17.28 22.66 -37.89
N THR A 457 17.92 21.65 -38.48
CA THR A 457 18.39 20.48 -37.73
C THR A 457 19.89 20.61 -37.50
N ASN A 458 20.33 20.58 -36.24
CA ASN A 458 21.74 20.71 -35.87
C ASN A 458 22.21 19.54 -35.01
N ASN A 459 23.30 18.88 -35.41
CA ASN A 459 23.84 17.69 -34.75
C ASN A 459 25.25 17.90 -34.18
N ASP A 460 25.83 19.10 -34.29
CA ASP A 460 27.25 19.40 -34.04
C ASP A 460 27.74 19.05 -32.63
N ILE A 461 26.82 18.96 -31.66
CA ILE A 461 27.09 18.59 -30.27
C ILE A 461 26.99 17.08 -30.03
N VAL A 462 26.14 16.36 -30.79
CA VAL A 462 25.71 14.98 -30.53
C VAL A 462 26.87 13.98 -30.29
N PRO A 463 28.02 14.05 -30.98
CA PRO A 463 29.12 13.10 -30.77
C PRO A 463 29.78 13.13 -29.38
N TRP A 464 29.50 14.14 -28.54
CA TRP A 464 30.19 14.33 -27.26
C TRP A 464 30.04 13.11 -26.33
N ILE A 465 28.85 12.50 -26.26
CA ILE A 465 28.58 11.43 -25.29
C ILE A 465 29.28 10.13 -25.68
N THR A 466 29.32 9.81 -26.97
CA THR A 466 30.06 8.66 -27.51
C THR A 466 31.54 8.83 -27.21
N GLY A 467 32.08 10.03 -27.48
CA GLY A 467 33.44 10.41 -27.10
C GLY A 467 33.71 10.26 -25.60
N PHE A 468 32.83 10.82 -24.75
CA PHE A 468 32.94 10.75 -23.29
C PHE A 468 32.97 9.29 -22.79
N MET A 469 32.09 8.43 -23.30
CA MET A 469 32.06 7.01 -22.91
C MET A 469 33.29 6.24 -23.39
N GLU A 470 33.66 6.37 -24.67
CA GLU A 470 34.70 5.56 -25.32
C GLU A 470 36.14 6.00 -24.98
N THR A 471 36.37 7.28 -24.67
CA THR A 471 37.70 7.82 -24.34
C THR A 471 38.27 7.18 -23.06
N LYS A 472 39.38 6.43 -23.20
CA LYS A 472 40.08 5.76 -22.07
C LYS A 472 41.22 6.58 -21.46
N GLU A 473 41.69 7.61 -22.15
CA GLU A 473 42.88 8.39 -21.78
C GLU A 473 42.51 9.85 -21.47
N GLY A 474 43.25 10.52 -20.59
CA GLY A 474 43.01 11.91 -20.20
C GLY A 474 41.83 12.17 -19.25
N LEU A 475 40.93 11.21 -19.04
CA LEU A 475 39.85 11.26 -18.04
C LEU A 475 40.12 10.25 -16.91
N SER A 476 40.08 10.70 -15.65
CA SER A 476 40.26 9.87 -14.45
C SER A 476 39.00 9.03 -14.10
N MET A 477 38.39 8.38 -15.09
CA MET A 477 37.12 7.67 -14.94
C MET A 477 37.09 6.37 -15.77
N ASN A 478 36.79 5.25 -15.09
CA ASN A 478 36.46 3.98 -15.77
C ASN A 478 35.03 4.04 -16.36
N ILE A 479 34.60 2.98 -17.06
CA ILE A 479 33.26 2.97 -17.71
C ILE A 479 32.09 2.93 -16.71
N ASP A 480 32.27 2.28 -15.55
CA ASP A 480 31.25 2.18 -14.51
C ASP A 480 31.03 3.52 -13.81
N ASP A 481 32.13 4.24 -13.50
CA ASP A 481 32.12 5.63 -13.00
C ASP A 481 31.34 6.56 -13.94
N LYS A 482 31.55 6.43 -15.26
CA LYS A 482 30.84 7.22 -16.27
C LYS A 482 29.35 6.90 -16.29
N GLN A 483 28.96 5.63 -16.18
CA GLN A 483 27.56 5.23 -16.05
C GLN A 483 26.94 5.74 -14.73
N ILE A 484 27.71 5.80 -13.64
CA ILE A 484 27.25 6.31 -12.33
C ILE A 484 26.96 7.80 -12.40
N VAL A 485 27.90 8.65 -12.87
CA VAL A 485 27.66 10.11 -12.93
C VAL A 485 26.56 10.50 -13.92
N LEU A 486 26.31 9.68 -14.94
CA LEU A 486 25.22 9.86 -15.90
C LEU A 486 23.89 9.23 -15.44
N GLN A 487 23.88 8.46 -14.34
CA GLN A 487 22.67 7.80 -13.84
C GLN A 487 21.48 8.74 -13.53
N PRO A 488 21.64 9.98 -13.03
CA PRO A 488 20.50 10.86 -12.71
C PRO A 488 20.01 11.73 -13.89
N VAL A 489 20.65 11.68 -15.06
CA VAL A 489 20.27 12.47 -16.23
C VAL A 489 18.80 12.24 -16.62
N GLY A 490 18.07 13.33 -16.89
CA GLY A 490 16.65 13.32 -17.27
C GLY A 490 15.67 12.94 -16.14
N LYS A 491 16.13 12.74 -14.90
CA LYS A 491 15.26 12.31 -13.79
C LYS A 491 14.69 13.50 -13.03
N LEU A 492 13.41 13.78 -13.26
CA LEU A 492 12.62 14.67 -12.42
C LEU A 492 12.43 14.07 -11.03
N ASP A 493 13.17 14.62 -10.07
CA ASP A 493 13.13 14.21 -8.68
C ASP A 493 11.82 14.59 -7.98
N LYS A 494 11.64 14.18 -6.72
CA LYS A 494 10.54 14.69 -5.89
C LYS A 494 11.06 15.73 -4.91
N LYS A 495 10.44 16.91 -4.94
CA LYS A 495 10.67 18.03 -4.03
C LYS A 495 10.73 17.54 -2.58
N SER A 496 11.82 17.91 -1.88
CA SER A 496 12.41 17.11 -0.80
C SER A 496 12.90 17.94 0.40
N TRP A 497 12.21 17.77 1.55
CA TRP A 497 12.46 18.45 2.84
C TRP A 497 13.85 18.54 3.47
N ARG A 498 14.89 17.89 2.93
CA ARG A 498 16.29 18.23 3.21
C ARG A 498 17.09 18.10 1.92
N THR A 499 17.71 19.18 1.49
CA THR A 499 19.04 19.55 2.04
C THR A 499 19.12 21.04 2.32
N TYR A 500 19.66 21.43 3.48
CA TYR A 500 20.98 22.06 3.43
C TYR A 500 21.78 21.79 4.72
N GLU A 501 23.06 22.11 4.71
CA GLU A 501 24.08 21.46 5.53
C GLU A 501 24.29 22.07 6.92
N GLY A 502 24.82 21.25 7.84
CA GLY A 502 25.09 21.63 9.23
C GLY A 502 25.53 20.44 10.08
N GLU A 503 26.58 19.72 9.63
CA GLU A 503 27.23 18.55 10.26
C GLU A 503 26.38 17.31 10.62
N PRO A 504 26.96 16.09 10.59
CA PRO A 504 26.26 14.84 10.89
C PRO A 504 26.08 14.62 12.41
N THR A 505 25.20 15.40 13.02
CA THR A 505 24.64 15.06 14.35
C THR A 505 23.71 13.84 14.26
N THR A 506 23.48 13.15 15.39
CA THR A 506 22.69 11.89 15.49
C THR A 506 21.18 12.04 15.28
N ASP A 507 20.74 13.16 14.69
CA ASP A 507 19.37 13.66 14.73
C ASP A 507 18.48 13.01 13.66
N ARG A 508 17.74 11.98 14.10
CA ARG A 508 16.71 11.32 13.29
C ARG A 508 15.40 12.11 13.33
N CYS A 509 14.40 11.63 12.60
CA CYS A 509 13.01 12.05 12.77
C CYS A 509 12.14 10.90 13.32
N ALA A 510 10.91 11.22 13.74
CA ALA A 510 9.98 10.21 14.27
C ALA A 510 8.54 10.40 13.77
N LEU A 511 7.89 9.31 13.37
CA LEU A 511 6.48 9.25 12.98
C LEU A 511 5.68 8.46 14.03
N LEU A 512 4.85 9.17 14.79
CA LEU A 512 4.14 8.66 15.95
C LEU A 512 2.67 8.42 15.62
N PHE A 513 2.22 7.17 15.70
CA PHE A 513 0.82 6.79 15.42
C PHE A 513 0.05 6.52 16.71
N PHE A 514 -1.11 7.17 16.85
CA PHE A 514 -1.94 7.10 18.05
C PHE A 514 -3.43 6.83 17.78
N GLY A 515 -4.08 6.11 18.70
CA GLY A 515 -5.52 5.98 18.80
C GLY A 515 -6.04 4.56 18.57
N LEU A 516 -7.12 4.44 17.80
CA LEU A 516 -7.75 3.17 17.43
C LEU A 516 -7.55 2.93 15.93
N PRO A 517 -7.00 1.78 15.50
CA PRO A 517 -6.80 1.45 14.08
C PRO A 517 -8.14 1.16 13.36
N ARG A 518 -8.88 2.20 12.98
CA ARG A 518 -10.17 2.07 12.28
C ARG A 518 -9.93 1.92 10.78
N ALA A 519 -10.40 0.81 10.18
CA ALA A 519 -10.17 0.47 8.77
C ALA A 519 -8.67 0.48 8.41
N PHE A 520 -7.82 -0.02 9.30
CA PHE A 520 -6.39 0.28 9.20
C PHE A 520 -5.77 -0.38 7.97
N LYS A 521 -5.78 -1.72 7.88
CA LYS A 521 -5.23 -2.42 6.71
C LYS A 521 -5.88 -2.01 5.38
N SER A 522 -7.18 -1.74 5.38
CA SER A 522 -7.95 -1.55 4.14
C SER A 522 -7.91 -0.11 3.62
N MET A 523 -7.78 0.91 4.46
CA MET A 523 -7.86 2.32 4.07
C MET A 523 -6.73 3.19 4.63
N VAL A 524 -6.41 3.06 5.92
CA VAL A 524 -5.40 3.93 6.55
C VAL A 524 -3.99 3.54 6.15
N LEU A 525 -3.62 2.25 6.18
CA LEU A 525 -2.28 1.76 5.87
C LEU A 525 -1.84 2.09 4.44
N PRO A 526 -2.65 1.92 3.37
CA PRO A 526 -2.29 2.43 2.03
C PRO A 526 -2.00 3.94 2.02
N SER A 527 -2.76 4.73 2.79
CA SER A 527 -2.52 6.17 2.92
C SER A 527 -1.30 6.51 3.77
N ILE A 528 -1.00 5.71 4.80
CA ILE A 528 0.24 5.86 5.58
C ILE A 528 1.43 5.52 4.69
N VAL A 529 1.42 4.41 3.95
CA VAL A 529 2.48 4.04 3.00
C VAL A 529 2.67 5.14 1.95
N GLN A 530 1.62 5.50 1.21
CA GLN A 530 1.73 6.43 0.08
C GLN A 530 1.98 7.88 0.50
N ASN A 531 1.35 8.34 1.57
CA ASN A 531 1.26 9.76 1.92
C ASN A 531 1.93 10.12 3.27
N LEU A 532 2.56 9.18 3.99
CA LEU A 532 3.39 9.47 5.18
C LEU A 532 4.75 8.77 5.15
N LEU A 533 4.83 7.47 4.89
CA LEU A 533 6.09 6.74 4.89
C LEU A 533 6.93 7.07 3.65
N ILE A 534 6.37 6.95 2.43
CA ILE A 534 7.09 7.25 1.20
C ILE A 534 7.58 8.71 1.15
N PRO A 535 6.76 9.74 1.50
CA PRO A 535 7.24 11.12 1.56
C PRO A 535 8.39 11.33 2.55
N ASN A 536 8.45 10.58 3.65
CA ASN A 536 9.45 10.77 4.72
C ASN A 536 10.56 9.70 4.75
N ALA A 537 10.58 8.75 3.80
CA ALA A 537 11.50 7.62 3.77
C ALA A 537 12.99 8.04 3.71
N ARG A 538 13.25 9.11 2.95
CA ARG A 538 14.56 9.74 2.74
C ARG A 538 15.17 10.46 3.97
N HIS A 539 14.53 10.35 5.14
CA HIS A 539 14.99 10.98 6.40
C HIS A 539 15.23 10.00 7.55
N HIS A 540 15.18 8.70 7.27
CA HIS A 540 15.43 7.65 8.27
C HIS A 540 14.49 7.70 9.49
N CYS A 541 13.26 8.23 9.31
CA CYS A 541 12.35 8.40 10.45
C CYS A 541 12.00 7.06 11.11
N ASP A 542 12.10 7.03 12.43
CA ASP A 542 11.65 5.92 13.25
C ASP A 542 10.13 5.97 13.47
N VAL A 543 9.52 4.83 13.77
CA VAL A 543 8.06 4.70 13.83
C VAL A 543 7.61 4.15 15.17
N PHE A 544 6.82 4.94 15.89
CA PHE A 544 6.37 4.66 17.25
C PHE A 544 4.85 4.61 17.30
N VAL A 545 4.30 3.58 17.94
CA VAL A 545 2.85 3.33 17.87
C VAL A 545 2.26 3.06 19.25
N HIS A 546 1.25 3.82 19.66
CA HIS A 546 0.34 3.42 20.75
C HIS A 546 -1.06 3.13 20.18
N PHE A 547 -1.57 1.92 20.44
CA PHE A 547 -2.93 1.51 20.08
C PHE A 547 -3.65 0.83 21.24
N TYR A 548 -4.96 0.61 21.09
CA TYR A 548 -5.73 -0.21 22.04
C TYR A 548 -6.05 -1.58 21.45
N GLN A 549 -5.95 -2.63 22.27
CA GLN A 549 -6.44 -3.98 21.97
C GLN A 549 -7.98 -4.04 22.08
N GLN A 550 -8.66 -3.27 21.25
CA GLN A 550 -10.12 -3.15 21.23
C GLN A 550 -10.66 -3.71 19.91
N TYR A 551 -11.32 -4.86 19.96
CA TYR A 551 -11.81 -5.60 18.78
C TYR A 551 -13.22 -5.17 18.29
N GLN A 552 -13.92 -4.30 19.03
CA GLN A 552 -15.23 -3.76 18.62
C GLN A 552 -15.36 -2.28 18.97
N GLU A 553 -16.00 -1.53 18.08
CA GLU A 553 -16.45 -0.16 18.33
C GLU A 553 -17.97 -0.08 18.31
N VAL A 554 -18.55 0.51 19.36
CA VAL A 554 -20.01 0.72 19.46
C VAL A 554 -20.50 1.79 18.46
N PRO A 555 -21.73 1.67 17.92
CA PRO A 555 -22.32 2.71 17.10
C PRO A 555 -22.43 4.04 17.85
N GLY A 556 -22.06 5.14 17.20
CA GLY A 556 -21.97 6.46 17.81
C GLY A 556 -22.28 7.60 16.84
N ARG A 557 -22.01 8.84 17.25
CA ARG A 557 -22.31 10.02 16.43
C ARG A 557 -21.57 9.99 15.09
N ARG A 558 -22.31 9.73 14.01
CA ARG A 558 -21.78 9.55 12.64
C ARG A 558 -20.66 8.49 12.56
N ASN A 559 -20.80 7.45 13.37
CA ASN A 559 -20.02 6.24 13.33
C ASN A 559 -20.99 5.05 13.40
N ARG A 560 -20.98 4.14 12.44
CA ARG A 560 -21.90 3.00 12.48
C ARG A 560 -21.47 1.91 13.47
N GLY A 561 -20.30 2.06 14.09
CA GLY A 561 -19.64 0.99 14.84
C GLY A 561 -19.13 -0.10 13.90
N GLY A 562 -18.44 -1.09 14.45
CA GLY A 562 -17.90 -2.19 13.65
C GLY A 562 -17.00 -3.12 14.44
N SER A 563 -16.53 -4.16 13.76
CA SER A 563 -15.37 -4.91 14.23
C SER A 563 -14.14 -4.08 13.92
N LEU A 564 -13.20 -4.03 14.86
CA LEU A 564 -11.84 -3.56 14.63
C LEU A 564 -10.94 -4.79 14.59
N ASN A 565 -9.83 -4.69 13.86
CA ASN A 565 -8.70 -5.59 14.06
C ASN A 565 -7.50 -4.77 14.57
N PRO A 566 -7.24 -4.74 15.89
CA PRO A 566 -6.14 -3.96 16.43
C PRO A 566 -4.78 -4.45 15.91
N GLU A 567 -4.66 -5.73 15.56
CA GLU A 567 -3.45 -6.34 15.01
C GLU A 567 -3.13 -5.87 13.57
N ASP A 568 -4.07 -5.27 12.83
CA ASP A 568 -3.80 -4.67 11.51
C ASP A 568 -2.70 -3.60 11.60
N ILE A 569 -2.54 -2.94 12.76
CA ILE A 569 -1.53 -1.89 12.93
C ILE A 569 -0.09 -2.44 12.93
N LEU A 570 0.09 -3.72 13.26
CA LEU A 570 1.40 -4.37 13.31
C LEU A 570 2.00 -4.57 11.91
N LEU A 571 1.16 -4.60 10.86
CA LEU A 571 1.58 -4.63 9.46
C LEU A 571 2.47 -3.42 9.09
N LEU A 572 2.33 -2.31 9.84
CA LEU A 572 3.18 -1.13 9.68
C LEU A 572 4.67 -1.46 9.89
N LYS A 573 5.01 -2.50 10.66
CA LYS A 573 6.40 -2.93 10.84
C LYS A 573 7.06 -3.34 9.53
N ASP A 574 6.40 -4.21 8.79
CA ASP A 574 6.94 -4.76 7.55
C ASP A 574 6.90 -3.69 6.45
N GLU A 575 5.81 -2.92 6.36
CA GLU A 575 5.69 -1.81 5.40
C GLU A 575 6.74 -0.71 5.61
N VAL A 576 7.10 -0.36 6.86
CA VAL A 576 8.17 0.60 7.13
C VAL A 576 9.54 0.08 6.68
N GLN A 577 9.85 -1.20 6.91
CA GLN A 577 11.10 -1.80 6.43
C GLN A 577 11.12 -1.88 4.90
N ASN A 578 10.01 -2.26 4.26
CA ASN A 578 9.89 -2.33 2.80
C ASN A 578 10.01 -0.95 2.14
N VAL A 579 9.29 0.06 2.66
CA VAL A 579 9.37 1.43 2.17
C VAL A 579 10.79 1.98 2.34
N PHE A 580 11.45 1.75 3.48
CA PHE A 580 12.83 2.18 3.70
C PHE A 580 13.82 1.50 2.75
N GLN A 581 13.68 0.18 2.50
CA GLN A 581 14.54 -0.53 1.53
C GLN A 581 14.32 -0.10 0.07
N THR A 582 13.14 0.44 -0.26
CA THR A 582 12.75 0.79 -1.64
C THR A 582 12.87 2.29 -1.94
N HIS A 583 12.67 3.15 -0.95
CA HIS A 583 12.57 4.63 -1.07
C HIS A 583 13.44 5.38 -0.04
N GLY A 584 14.15 4.68 0.86
CA GLY A 584 15.19 5.27 1.69
C GLY A 584 16.53 5.33 0.93
N PRO A 585 17.55 6.04 1.46
CA PRO A 585 18.81 6.22 0.76
C PRO A 585 19.58 4.91 0.56
N LYS A 586 20.15 4.73 -0.64
CA LYS A 586 20.93 3.55 -1.01
C LYS A 586 22.39 3.73 -0.57
N PHE A 587 22.76 3.19 0.58
CA PHE A 587 24.12 3.29 1.10
C PHE A 587 25.16 2.59 0.23
N GLY A 588 26.11 3.37 -0.29
CA GLY A 588 27.43 2.89 -0.68
C GLY A 588 28.45 3.20 0.41
N SER A 589 29.21 2.19 0.84
CA SER A 589 30.37 2.27 1.75
C SER A 589 30.18 2.82 3.19
N ARG A 590 30.65 2.04 4.17
CA ARG A 590 31.14 2.43 5.51
C ARG A 590 30.43 3.58 6.26
N THR A 591 29.45 3.22 7.09
CA THR A 591 29.20 3.93 8.36
C THR A 591 29.71 3.09 9.54
N LEU A 592 30.33 3.73 10.52
CA LEU A 592 30.63 3.08 11.80
C LEU A 592 29.33 2.87 12.60
N ASN A 593 29.34 1.91 13.54
CA ASN A 593 28.28 1.66 14.54
C ASN A 593 26.89 1.18 14.03
N GLY A 594 26.79 0.63 12.83
CA GLY A 594 25.92 -0.54 12.52
C GLY A 594 24.38 -0.42 12.57
N GLN A 595 23.78 0.70 12.98
CA GLN A 595 22.31 0.86 13.09
C GLN A 595 21.64 1.50 11.84
N ALA A 596 21.83 0.90 10.66
CA ALA A 596 21.31 1.43 9.39
C ALA A 596 19.85 1.03 9.04
N ARG A 597 18.93 0.97 10.02
CA ARG A 597 17.50 0.64 9.79
C ARG A 597 16.56 1.52 10.64
N PRO A 598 15.32 1.78 10.19
CA PRO A 598 14.31 2.44 11.01
C PRO A 598 13.88 1.54 12.16
N ILE A 599 13.85 2.10 13.37
CA ILE A 599 13.29 1.47 14.56
C ILE A 599 11.77 1.51 14.41
N VAL A 600 11.11 0.38 14.65
CA VAL A 600 9.64 0.30 14.71
C VAL A 600 9.21 -0.34 16.02
N ALA A 601 8.65 0.47 16.91
CA ALA A 601 8.23 0.05 18.24
C ALA A 601 6.74 0.26 18.46
N PHE A 602 6.12 -0.70 19.17
CA PHE A 602 4.69 -0.72 19.45
C PHE A 602 4.46 -0.86 20.96
N THR A 603 3.56 -0.04 21.50
CA THR A 603 2.98 -0.19 22.82
C THR A 603 1.45 -0.27 22.71
N HIS A 604 0.80 -0.87 23.69
CA HIS A 604 -0.66 -0.98 23.71
C HIS A 604 -1.22 -1.07 25.14
N ASP A 605 -2.44 -0.59 25.29
CA ASP A 605 -3.27 -0.85 26.47
C ASP A 605 -4.55 -1.60 26.10
N THR A 606 -5.06 -2.37 27.05
CA THR A 606 -6.39 -2.97 26.95
C THR A 606 -7.45 -1.95 27.42
N PRO A 607 -8.74 -2.15 27.12
CA PRO A 607 -9.81 -1.30 27.66
C PRO A 607 -9.79 -1.21 29.20
N GLU A 608 -9.37 -2.28 29.87
CA GLU A 608 -9.32 -2.45 31.33
C GLU A 608 -8.11 -1.74 31.93
N ARG A 609 -6.89 -1.89 31.37
CA ARG A 609 -5.70 -1.16 31.84
C ARG A 609 -5.85 0.37 31.76
N PHE A 610 -6.59 0.84 30.74
CA PHE A 610 -6.94 2.26 30.65
C PHE A 610 -7.88 2.70 31.79
N LEU A 611 -8.88 1.87 32.14
CA LEU A 611 -9.83 2.17 33.22
C LEU A 611 -9.20 2.06 34.60
N ASP A 612 -8.23 1.16 34.79
CA ASP A 612 -7.41 1.09 36.00
C ASP A 612 -6.61 2.39 36.19
N ARG A 613 -5.86 2.83 35.17
CA ARG A 613 -5.02 4.04 35.24
C ARG A 613 -5.80 5.35 35.33
N TYR A 614 -6.92 5.48 34.62
CA TYR A 614 -7.68 6.74 34.52
C TYR A 614 -9.08 6.70 35.14
N GLY A 615 -9.48 5.62 35.83
CA GLY A 615 -10.83 5.46 36.39
C GLY A 615 -11.21 6.57 37.36
N LYS A 616 -10.39 6.81 38.39
CA LYS A 616 -10.57 7.90 39.36
C LYS A 616 -10.62 9.28 38.70
N THR A 617 -9.82 9.49 37.64
CA THR A 617 -9.80 10.74 36.86
C THR A 617 -11.08 10.92 36.03
N LEU A 618 -11.60 9.84 35.44
CA LEU A 618 -12.89 9.85 34.73
C LEU A 618 -14.06 10.09 35.69
N GLU A 619 -14.02 9.52 36.89
CA GLU A 619 -15.01 9.77 37.94
C GLU A 619 -14.96 11.22 38.41
N LYS A 620 -13.77 11.79 38.67
CA LYS A 620 -13.60 13.23 38.93
C LYS A 620 -14.23 14.07 37.82
N PHE A 621 -13.89 13.80 36.56
CA PHE A 621 -14.38 14.59 35.41
C PHE A 621 -15.88 14.43 35.13
N ARG A 622 -16.50 13.32 35.55
CA ARG A 622 -17.96 13.09 35.48
C ARG A 622 -18.71 13.79 36.61
N ASN A 623 -18.18 13.71 37.83
CA ASN A 623 -18.89 14.09 39.05
C ASN A 623 -18.65 15.55 39.47
N THR A 624 -17.55 16.19 39.02
CA THR A 624 -17.27 17.59 39.36
C THR A 624 -18.21 18.53 38.59
N THR A 625 -19.12 19.17 39.32
CA THR A 625 -20.02 20.21 38.84
C THR A 625 -19.53 21.61 39.19
N ARG A 626 -20.09 22.61 38.52
CA ARG A 626 -20.01 24.03 38.85
C ARG A 626 -21.15 24.41 39.81
N ALA A 627 -21.07 25.59 40.40
CA ALA A 627 -22.14 26.17 41.23
C ALA A 627 -23.52 26.27 40.52
N ASP A 628 -23.56 26.28 39.18
CA ASP A 628 -24.80 26.24 38.39
C ASP A 628 -25.31 24.81 38.08
N GLY A 629 -24.83 23.80 38.82
CA GLY A 629 -25.21 22.40 38.70
C GLY A 629 -24.71 21.68 37.44
N LYS A 630 -24.05 22.39 36.51
CA LYS A 630 -23.58 21.81 35.25
C LYS A 630 -22.18 21.17 35.41
N PRO A 631 -21.83 20.13 34.63
CA PRO A 631 -20.49 19.55 34.66
C PRO A 631 -19.40 20.59 34.37
N LEU A 632 -18.28 20.52 35.10
CA LEU A 632 -17.15 21.44 34.93
C LEU A 632 -16.33 21.11 33.67
N TYR A 633 -15.88 19.86 33.55
CA TYR A 633 -14.93 19.43 32.51
C TYR A 633 -15.62 19.05 31.19
N PHE A 634 -16.75 18.32 31.27
CA PHE A 634 -17.46 17.80 30.09
C PHE A 634 -18.04 18.94 29.22
N PRO A 635 -17.81 18.96 27.89
CA PRO A 635 -18.22 20.08 27.04
C PRO A 635 -19.72 20.03 26.67
N TRP A 636 -20.61 20.27 27.65
CA TRP A 636 -22.06 20.21 27.51
C TRP A 636 -22.67 21.30 26.61
N ALA A 637 -22.03 22.48 26.47
CA ALA A 637 -22.53 23.55 25.62
C ALA A 637 -22.37 23.20 24.13
N ALA A 638 -21.42 22.33 23.80
CA ALA A 638 -21.33 21.73 22.49
C ALA A 638 -22.45 20.69 22.30
N ARG A 639 -23.60 21.12 21.74
CA ARG A 639 -24.83 20.35 21.37
C ARG A 639 -24.63 19.05 20.57
N THR A 640 -23.40 18.61 20.37
CA THR A 640 -23.01 17.49 19.52
C THR A 640 -22.01 16.53 20.19
N TYR A 641 -21.64 16.79 21.44
CA TYR A 641 -20.97 15.83 22.33
C TYR A 641 -22.04 15.10 23.15
N THR A 642 -21.77 13.86 23.54
CA THR A 642 -22.63 13.00 24.37
C THR A 642 -21.83 12.53 25.58
N VAL A 643 -22.47 12.00 26.64
CA VAL A 643 -21.77 11.54 27.87
C VAL A 643 -20.58 10.62 27.54
N THR A 644 -20.75 9.72 26.56
CA THR A 644 -19.73 8.81 26.03
C THR A 644 -18.53 9.49 25.33
N ALA A 645 -18.55 10.81 25.09
CA ALA A 645 -17.43 11.52 24.47
C ALA A 645 -16.28 11.75 25.44
N LEU A 646 -16.55 11.93 26.74
CA LEU A 646 -15.54 12.18 27.78
C LEU A 646 -14.47 11.07 27.81
N ASP A 647 -14.92 9.82 27.93
CA ASP A 647 -14.09 8.61 27.89
C ASP A 647 -13.25 8.55 26.62
N ASN A 648 -13.82 8.91 25.46
CA ASN A 648 -13.12 8.89 24.17
C ASN A 648 -12.05 9.99 24.07
N MET A 649 -12.29 11.16 24.68
CA MET A 649 -11.32 12.27 24.74
C MET A 649 -10.13 11.90 25.63
N VAL A 650 -10.38 11.42 26.85
CA VAL A 650 -9.31 10.96 27.77
C VAL A 650 -8.53 9.79 27.16
N ARG A 651 -9.21 8.82 26.54
CA ARG A 651 -8.60 7.70 25.82
C ARG A 651 -7.77 8.16 24.60
N GLN A 652 -8.13 9.26 23.95
CA GLN A 652 -7.32 9.85 22.89
C GLN A 652 -6.08 10.57 23.46
N TRP A 653 -6.22 11.33 24.54
CA TRP A 653 -5.12 12.09 25.16
C TRP A 653 -4.05 11.15 25.74
N HIS A 654 -4.46 10.11 26.49
CA HIS A 654 -3.59 9.02 26.94
C HIS A 654 -2.79 8.40 25.77
N SER A 655 -3.48 8.06 24.67
CA SER A 655 -2.83 7.44 23.51
C SER A 655 -1.83 8.36 22.79
N ILE A 656 -1.98 9.69 22.87
CA ILE A 656 -1.00 10.64 22.36
C ILE A 656 0.23 10.65 23.27
N GLU A 657 0.00 10.84 24.57
CA GLU A 657 1.03 10.89 25.60
C GLU A 657 1.92 9.63 25.58
N TYR A 658 1.33 8.44 25.44
CA TYR A 658 2.07 7.18 25.43
C TYR A 658 2.75 6.84 24.09
N ALA A 659 2.27 7.37 22.96
CA ALA A 659 3.03 7.30 21.70
C ALA A 659 4.33 8.13 21.81
N PHE A 660 4.26 9.30 22.46
CA PHE A 660 5.42 10.16 22.70
C PHE A 660 6.37 9.57 23.76
N LYS A 661 5.85 9.04 24.86
CA LYS A 661 6.67 8.37 25.90
C LYS A 661 7.38 7.11 25.36
N LEU A 662 6.79 6.36 24.43
CA LEU A 662 7.47 5.23 23.79
C LEU A 662 8.69 5.72 22.98
N MET A 663 8.54 6.81 22.22
CA MET A 663 9.64 7.44 21.50
C MET A 663 10.74 7.92 22.46
N GLU A 664 10.39 8.70 23.51
CA GLU A 664 11.39 9.17 24.49
C GLU A 664 12.13 8.04 25.21
N LEU A 665 11.42 6.97 25.61
CA LEU A 665 12.02 5.84 26.29
C LEU A 665 12.96 5.07 25.36
N THR A 666 12.57 4.88 24.10
CA THR A 666 13.43 4.22 23.09
C THR A 666 14.63 5.09 22.73
N ALA A 667 14.46 6.42 22.63
CA ALA A 667 15.52 7.38 22.39
C ALA A 667 16.61 7.28 23.47
N ARG A 668 16.21 7.40 24.74
CA ARG A 668 17.11 7.29 25.91
C ARG A 668 17.81 5.93 25.99
N GLN A 669 17.13 4.84 25.62
CA GLN A 669 17.71 3.49 25.60
C GLN A 669 18.74 3.25 24.48
N ASN A 670 18.71 4.03 23.39
CA ASN A 670 19.58 3.85 22.22
C ASN A 670 20.55 5.02 21.99
N GLY A 671 20.58 6.02 22.88
CA GLY A 671 21.40 7.23 22.73
C GLY A 671 20.98 8.11 21.54
N LEU A 672 19.71 8.05 21.12
CA LEU A 672 19.20 8.76 19.95
C LEU A 672 18.57 10.10 20.32
N SER A 673 18.69 11.05 19.40
CA SER A 673 18.01 12.34 19.42
C SER A 673 17.07 12.46 18.21
N TYR A 674 15.99 13.25 18.36
CA TYR A 674 15.00 13.46 17.31
C TYR A 674 14.80 14.97 17.08
N SER A 675 15.11 15.46 15.88
CA SER A 675 15.01 16.90 15.56
C SER A 675 13.57 17.32 15.24
N ARG A 676 12.82 16.43 14.57
CA ARG A 676 11.44 16.61 14.13
C ARG A 676 10.59 15.38 14.40
N VAL A 677 9.36 15.63 14.83
CA VAL A 677 8.38 14.61 15.17
C VAL A 677 7.08 14.91 14.45
N GLY A 678 6.44 13.89 13.87
CA GLY A 678 5.09 13.98 13.33
C GLY A 678 4.15 13.01 14.06
N MET A 679 3.09 13.54 14.67
CA MET A 679 2.07 12.75 15.36
C MET A 679 0.81 12.63 14.51
N PHE A 680 0.34 11.41 14.31
CA PHE A 680 -0.71 11.06 13.36
C PHE A 680 -1.72 10.06 13.95
N ARG A 681 -3.00 10.22 13.63
CA ARG A 681 -4.05 9.27 14.04
C ARG A 681 -4.08 8.00 13.21
N SER A 682 -4.23 6.87 13.88
CA SER A 682 -4.48 5.54 13.28
C SER A 682 -5.89 5.36 12.69
N ASP A 683 -6.77 6.38 12.79
CA ASP A 683 -8.09 6.44 12.14
C ASP A 683 -8.28 7.67 11.22
N ALA A 684 -7.21 8.10 10.58
CA ALA A 684 -7.24 9.13 9.54
C ALA A 684 -6.70 8.55 8.24
N LEU A 685 -7.46 8.67 7.14
CA LEU A 685 -6.92 8.46 5.80
C LEU A 685 -6.33 9.81 5.34
N TYR A 686 -5.04 9.83 5.08
CA TYR A 686 -4.32 11.02 4.64
C TYR A 686 -4.48 11.15 3.12
N MET A 687 -5.18 12.19 2.65
CA MET A 687 -5.56 12.36 1.24
C MET A 687 -4.53 13.12 0.42
N THR A 688 -3.78 14.02 1.05
CA THR A 688 -2.53 14.54 0.50
C THR A 688 -1.35 13.77 1.08
N PRO A 689 -0.20 13.73 0.40
CA PRO A 689 1.09 13.59 1.07
C PRO A 689 1.18 14.53 2.28
N ILE A 690 1.85 14.06 3.33
CA ILE A 690 2.33 14.87 4.44
C ILE A 690 3.80 14.54 4.60
N ASP A 691 4.61 15.43 4.05
CA ASP A 691 6.00 15.60 4.34
C ASP A 691 6.13 16.28 5.73
N ILE A 692 6.90 15.72 6.67
CA ILE A 692 6.98 16.26 8.05
C ILE A 692 7.98 17.40 8.23
N ALA A 693 8.59 17.92 7.17
CA ALA A 693 9.17 19.27 7.23
C ALA A 693 8.65 20.25 6.17
N GLU A 694 7.64 19.92 5.37
CA GLU A 694 6.81 20.94 4.69
C GLU A 694 6.07 21.83 5.70
N VAL A 695 6.25 23.15 5.64
CA VAL A 695 5.29 24.12 6.19
C VAL A 695 4.03 24.17 5.31
N LYS A 696 4.21 24.12 3.99
CA LYS A 696 3.20 24.07 2.91
C LYS A 696 3.75 23.19 1.78
N ILE A 697 2.95 22.84 0.76
CA ILE A 697 3.46 22.01 -0.35
C ILE A 697 4.69 22.69 -0.97
N GLY A 698 5.78 21.94 -1.10
CA GLY A 698 7.12 22.41 -1.48
C GLY A 698 7.85 23.22 -0.39
N VAL A 699 7.20 24.15 0.30
CA VAL A 699 7.86 25.07 1.24
C VAL A 699 8.26 24.36 2.54
N PHE A 700 9.55 24.07 2.70
CA PHE A 700 10.11 23.36 3.86
C PHE A 700 10.52 24.27 5.04
N ASP A 701 10.47 23.74 6.26
CA ASP A 701 10.86 24.39 7.53
C ASP A 701 12.37 24.24 7.75
N THR A 702 13.16 25.02 7.01
CA THR A 702 14.61 25.13 7.19
C THR A 702 15.00 25.71 8.55
N SER A 703 14.09 26.42 9.24
CA SER A 703 14.35 27.03 10.55
C SER A 703 14.22 26.06 11.73
N ASN A 704 13.56 24.92 11.53
CA ASN A 704 13.04 24.03 12.57
C ASN A 704 12.33 24.77 13.73
N ARG A 705 11.48 25.76 13.39
CA ARG A 705 10.62 26.49 14.37
C ARG A 705 9.13 26.41 14.07
N HIS A 706 8.72 25.92 12.91
CA HIS A 706 7.31 25.85 12.52
C HIS A 706 6.69 24.53 12.97
N PHE A 707 5.65 24.60 13.80
CA PHE A 707 4.78 23.45 14.05
C PHE A 707 3.50 23.56 13.21
N ILE A 708 3.25 22.53 12.41
CA ILE A 708 2.15 22.51 11.46
C ILE A 708 0.96 21.78 12.08
N THR A 709 -0.20 22.43 12.06
CA THR A 709 -1.50 21.75 12.22
C THR A 709 -2.31 21.88 10.94
N ALA A 710 -2.88 20.79 10.44
CA ALA A 710 -3.89 20.87 9.40
C ALA A 710 -5.18 21.55 9.93
N PRO A 711 -5.88 22.38 9.14
CA PRO A 711 -7.17 22.90 9.57
C PRO A 711 -8.23 21.79 9.57
N PHE A 712 -9.26 21.91 10.41
CA PHE A 712 -10.30 20.89 10.51
C PHE A 712 -11.71 21.48 10.59
N ALA A 713 -12.48 21.24 9.52
CA ALA A 713 -13.82 21.78 9.32
C ALA A 713 -13.88 23.32 9.48
N ARG A 714 -14.41 23.81 10.62
CA ARG A 714 -14.62 25.24 10.90
C ARG A 714 -13.56 25.88 11.79
N TYR A 715 -12.54 25.13 12.21
CA TYR A 715 -11.48 25.63 13.08
C TYR A 715 -10.11 25.45 12.40
N PRO A 716 -9.17 26.39 12.59
CA PRO A 716 -7.84 26.32 11.98
C PRO A 716 -6.94 25.22 12.59
N VAL A 717 -7.36 24.62 13.71
CA VAL A 717 -6.55 23.74 14.55
C VAL A 717 -7.29 22.43 14.86
N ASN A 718 -6.54 21.36 15.18
CA ASN A 718 -7.09 20.03 15.42
C ASN A 718 -6.29 19.21 16.45
N ASP A 719 -6.86 18.09 16.92
CA ASP A 719 -6.29 17.15 17.91
C ASP A 719 -5.89 15.78 17.31
N ARG A 720 -5.55 15.77 16.01
CA ARG A 720 -5.54 14.61 15.09
C ARG A 720 -4.26 14.48 14.28
N SER A 721 -3.62 15.60 13.97
CA SER A 721 -2.24 15.65 13.53
C SER A 721 -1.56 16.93 13.98
N VAL A 722 -0.28 16.79 14.32
CA VAL A 722 0.71 17.88 14.40
C VAL A 722 2.03 17.33 13.88
N TYR A 723 2.86 18.17 13.29
CA TYR A 723 4.28 17.83 13.11
C TYR A 723 5.14 19.09 13.19
N GLY A 724 6.41 18.93 13.53
CA GLY A 724 7.29 20.06 13.80
C GLY A 724 8.48 19.69 14.68
N PRO A 725 9.09 20.69 15.33
CA PRO A 725 10.21 20.50 16.25
C PRO A 725 9.83 19.60 17.43
N TYR A 726 10.77 18.77 17.88
CA TYR A 726 10.53 17.78 18.94
C TYR A 726 9.92 18.39 20.23
N GLU A 727 10.48 19.48 20.77
CA GLU A 727 9.97 20.12 22.00
C GLU A 727 8.58 20.77 21.82
N ALA A 728 8.30 21.36 20.65
CA ALA A 728 6.95 21.85 20.34
C ALA A 728 5.94 20.68 20.36
N VAL A 729 6.29 19.57 19.71
CA VAL A 729 5.43 18.37 19.67
C VAL A 729 5.35 17.67 21.04
N LYS A 730 6.36 17.81 21.91
CA LYS A 730 6.36 17.35 23.31
C LYS A 730 5.36 18.12 24.17
N ILE A 731 5.31 19.44 24.05
CA ILE A 731 4.27 20.29 24.65
C ILE A 731 2.89 19.84 24.13
N TRP A 732 2.75 19.71 22.80
CA TRP A 732 1.51 19.23 22.17
C TRP A 732 1.08 17.86 22.68
N ALA A 733 2.02 16.94 22.92
CA ALA A 733 1.73 15.58 23.35
C ALA A 733 1.31 15.50 24.83
N THR A 734 2.10 16.12 25.72
CA THR A 734 2.08 15.84 27.15
C THR A 734 1.24 16.81 27.98
N GLN A 735 1.15 18.09 27.60
CA GLN A 735 0.63 19.15 28.49
C GLN A 735 -0.91 19.20 28.60
N ARG A 736 -1.65 18.24 28.05
CA ARG A 736 -3.12 18.26 28.05
C ARG A 736 -3.74 18.06 29.43
N PHE A 737 -3.26 17.11 30.22
CA PHE A 737 -3.80 16.89 31.57
C PHE A 737 -3.40 18.01 32.55
N PRO A 738 -2.14 18.49 32.59
CA PRO A 738 -1.77 19.65 33.43
C PRO A 738 -2.58 20.92 33.12
N LEU A 739 -2.64 21.33 31.85
CA LEU A 739 -3.34 22.57 31.46
C LEU A 739 -4.87 22.47 31.56
N LEU A 740 -5.44 21.27 31.69
CA LEU A 740 -6.88 21.09 31.88
C LEU A 740 -7.37 21.60 33.23
N GLU A 741 -6.63 21.35 34.31
CA GLU A 741 -7.03 21.81 35.65
C GLU A 741 -6.96 23.34 35.73
N VAL A 742 -5.89 23.95 35.20
CA VAL A 742 -5.73 25.41 35.07
C VAL A 742 -6.90 26.02 34.28
N ARG A 743 -7.23 25.44 33.12
CA ARG A 743 -8.36 25.90 32.29
C ARG A 743 -9.71 25.75 33.00
N ALA A 744 -9.90 24.67 33.76
CA ALA A 744 -11.13 24.41 34.51
C ALA A 744 -11.31 25.41 35.66
N GLN A 745 -10.23 25.80 36.34
CA GLN A 745 -10.24 26.85 37.37
C GLN A 745 -10.56 28.23 36.77
N GLN A 746 -9.91 28.59 35.65
CA GLN A 746 -10.09 29.89 34.98
C GLN A 746 -11.48 30.10 34.35
N GLN A 747 -12.20 29.01 34.02
CA GLN A 747 -13.56 29.02 33.44
C GLN A 747 -13.78 29.92 32.20
N LEU A 748 -12.73 30.29 31.46
CA LEU A 748 -12.76 31.21 30.31
C LEU A 748 -13.68 30.80 29.14
N ASP A 749 -14.24 29.58 29.14
CA ASP A 749 -15.17 29.10 28.12
C ASP A 749 -16.13 28.01 28.70
N PRO A 750 -17.14 28.39 29.52
CA PRO A 750 -17.96 27.44 30.27
C PRO A 750 -18.73 26.47 29.36
N GLY A 751 -18.68 25.18 29.70
CA GLY A 751 -19.31 24.13 28.89
C GLY A 751 -18.57 23.78 27.59
N PHE A 752 -17.35 24.28 27.40
CA PHE A 752 -16.44 23.90 26.32
C PHE A 752 -15.02 23.52 26.81
N ILE A 753 -14.81 23.40 28.13
CA ILE A 753 -13.47 23.22 28.76
C ILE A 753 -12.64 22.11 28.09
N MET A 754 -13.14 20.87 27.98
CA MET A 754 -12.45 19.78 27.25
C MET A 754 -12.80 19.67 25.75
N HIS A 755 -13.39 20.69 25.11
CA HIS A 755 -13.72 20.61 23.68
C HIS A 755 -12.44 20.68 22.82
N SER A 756 -12.01 19.54 22.26
CA SER A 756 -10.74 19.36 21.54
C SER A 756 -10.22 20.60 20.80
N GLU A 757 -10.91 21.09 19.77
CA GLU A 757 -10.41 22.19 18.94
C GLU A 757 -10.29 23.53 19.69
N ARG A 758 -11.06 23.76 20.76
CA ARG A 758 -10.99 24.97 21.60
C ARG A 758 -9.94 24.84 22.70
N PHE A 759 -9.78 23.66 23.27
CA PHE A 759 -8.69 23.34 24.20
C PHE A 759 -7.31 23.48 23.51
N MET A 760 -7.20 23.03 22.26
CA MET A 760 -6.01 23.23 21.45
C MET A 760 -5.72 24.73 21.21
N ASN A 761 -6.71 25.49 20.75
CA ASN A 761 -6.55 26.91 20.38
C ASN A 761 -6.26 27.84 21.57
N ALA A 762 -6.75 27.52 22.77
CA ALA A 762 -6.75 28.45 23.91
C ALA A 762 -6.03 27.91 25.15
N SER A 763 -5.25 26.83 25.01
CA SER A 763 -4.32 26.34 26.03
C SER A 763 -3.04 25.80 25.39
N ILE A 764 -3.11 24.72 24.58
CA ILE A 764 -1.90 24.05 24.07
C ILE A 764 -1.10 24.92 23.10
N ILE A 765 -1.76 25.52 22.10
CA ILE A 765 -1.07 26.32 21.06
C ILE A 765 -0.42 27.58 21.66
N PRO A 766 -1.11 28.38 22.50
CA PRO A 766 -0.47 29.47 23.22
C PRO A 766 0.76 29.05 24.06
N THR A 767 0.75 27.87 24.69
CA THR A 767 1.94 27.36 25.41
C THR A 767 3.10 27.02 24.47
N MET A 768 2.82 26.55 23.25
CA MET A 768 3.84 26.29 22.22
C MET A 768 4.40 27.60 21.63
N GLU A 769 3.56 28.61 21.47
CA GLU A 769 3.95 29.96 20.99
C GLU A 769 4.76 30.71 22.07
N GLN A 770 4.37 30.60 23.34
CA GLN A 770 5.15 31.08 24.49
C GLN A 770 6.51 30.39 24.63
N ALA A 771 6.64 29.15 24.16
CA ALA A 771 7.92 28.44 24.05
C ALA A 771 8.75 28.83 22.81
N GLY A 772 8.33 29.84 22.04
CA GLY A 772 9.09 30.41 20.92
C GLY A 772 8.88 29.72 19.56
N TYR A 773 7.90 28.82 19.45
CA TYR A 773 7.59 28.12 18.19
C TYR A 773 6.47 28.79 17.40
N ILE A 774 6.54 28.73 16.07
CA ILE A 774 5.62 29.42 15.17
C ILE A 774 4.47 28.49 14.78
N HIS A 775 3.24 28.83 15.16
CA HIS A 775 2.07 28.08 14.70
C HIS A 775 1.87 28.27 13.20
N SER A 776 1.85 27.17 12.45
CA SER A 776 1.60 27.16 11.01
C SER A 776 0.37 26.31 10.68
N VAL A 777 -0.52 26.86 9.87
CA VAL A 777 -1.67 26.13 9.33
C VAL A 777 -1.40 25.83 7.86
N ASN A 778 -1.29 24.55 7.52
CA ASN A 778 -1.16 24.11 6.13
C ASN A 778 -2.57 23.82 5.56
N PRO A 779 -3.14 24.68 4.69
CA PRO A 779 -4.51 24.56 4.20
C PRO A 779 -4.67 23.54 3.06
N GLU A 780 -3.60 22.84 2.68
CA GLU A 780 -3.62 21.86 1.61
C GLU A 780 -3.74 20.44 2.18
N ILE A 781 -3.17 20.22 3.37
CA ILE A 781 -3.30 18.97 4.10
C ILE A 781 -4.77 18.63 4.36
N CYS A 782 -5.21 17.57 3.70
CA CYS A 782 -6.50 16.95 3.93
C CYS A 782 -6.27 15.55 4.49
N PHE A 783 -6.83 15.29 5.67
CA PHE A 783 -7.07 13.94 6.15
C PHE A 783 -8.56 13.79 6.46
N VAL A 784 -9.08 12.60 6.23
CA VAL A 784 -10.50 12.28 6.40
C VAL A 784 -10.61 11.14 7.39
N ARG A 785 -11.43 11.35 8.44
CA ARG A 785 -11.56 10.34 9.50
C ARG A 785 -12.13 9.06 8.91
N THR A 786 -11.47 7.94 9.16
CA THR A 786 -12.03 6.62 8.86
C THR A 786 -13.03 6.20 9.93
N ARG A 787 -13.68 5.06 9.70
CA ARG A 787 -14.65 4.45 10.60
C ARG A 787 -14.40 2.96 10.69
N ALA A 788 -14.84 2.33 11.78
CA ALA A 788 -14.90 0.87 11.88
C ALA A 788 -15.80 0.26 10.78
N ASP A 789 -16.65 1.08 10.12
CA ASP A 789 -17.36 0.73 8.89
C ASP A 789 -16.72 1.30 7.60
N GLU A 790 -15.38 1.29 7.54
CA GLU A 790 -14.45 1.62 6.42
C GLU A 790 -15.04 2.63 5.42
N SER A 791 -15.35 3.80 5.98
CA SER A 791 -15.66 5.00 5.21
C SER A 791 -14.80 6.16 5.66
N ALA A 792 -14.33 6.91 4.67
CA ALA A 792 -13.77 8.24 4.83
C ALA A 792 -14.90 9.27 4.90
N ILE A 793 -14.90 10.15 5.90
CA ILE A 793 -15.81 11.31 5.92
C ILE A 793 -15.22 12.42 5.02
N VAL A 794 -15.33 12.28 3.69
CA VAL A 794 -14.70 13.25 2.75
C VAL A 794 -15.19 14.69 2.88
N SER A 795 -16.35 14.91 3.49
CA SER A 795 -16.78 16.27 3.84
C SER A 795 -16.00 16.92 4.99
N ASP A 796 -15.15 16.20 5.72
CA ASP A 796 -14.26 16.79 6.72
C ASP A 796 -13.31 17.82 6.10
N CYS A 797 -12.87 17.62 4.84
CA CYS A 797 -12.09 18.58 4.05
C CYS A 797 -12.94 19.54 3.18
N SER A 798 -14.28 19.50 3.29
CA SER A 798 -15.19 20.38 2.52
C SER A 798 -16.15 21.23 3.38
N ILE A 799 -16.08 21.17 4.72
CA ILE A 799 -17.03 21.86 5.62
C ILE A 799 -16.33 23.05 6.30
N GLY A 800 -16.28 24.21 5.64
CA GLY A 800 -15.97 25.47 6.33
C GLY A 800 -14.88 26.36 5.74
N GLY A 801 -14.37 26.07 4.53
CA GLY A 801 -13.57 27.03 3.74
C GLY A 801 -12.08 27.12 4.06
N ALA A 802 -11.58 26.47 5.11
CA ALA A 802 -10.16 26.52 5.46
C ALA A 802 -9.25 25.79 4.44
N THR A 803 -9.68 24.64 3.92
CA THR A 803 -8.95 23.84 2.92
C THR A 803 -9.20 24.34 1.48
N ARG A 804 -8.46 25.37 1.04
CA ARG A 804 -8.74 26.10 -0.23
C ARG A 804 -8.84 25.19 -1.48
N LYS A 805 -7.87 24.30 -1.72
CA LYS A 805 -7.85 23.38 -2.90
C LYS A 805 -8.99 22.34 -2.92
N TRP A 806 -9.60 22.01 -1.78
CA TRP A 806 -10.51 20.86 -1.65
C TRP A 806 -11.98 21.12 -2.03
N ASN A 807 -12.28 22.31 -2.56
CA ASN A 807 -13.58 22.61 -3.15
C ASN A 807 -13.67 22.27 -4.66
N THR A 808 -12.53 22.22 -5.36
CA THR A 808 -12.45 21.92 -6.80
C THR A 808 -12.03 20.47 -7.08
N ILE A 809 -11.13 19.90 -6.27
CA ILE A 809 -10.68 18.51 -6.39
C ILE A 809 -11.83 17.53 -6.06
N ASN A 810 -12.03 16.49 -6.88
CA ASN A 810 -12.98 15.41 -6.62
C ASN A 810 -12.46 14.50 -5.48
N PRO A 811 -13.07 14.51 -4.27
CA PRO A 811 -12.54 13.72 -3.15
C PRO A 811 -12.79 12.22 -3.29
N LEU A 812 -13.57 11.77 -4.29
CA LEU A 812 -13.70 10.35 -4.58
C LEU A 812 -12.41 9.81 -5.20
N ALA A 813 -11.97 10.42 -6.31
CA ALA A 813 -10.84 9.97 -7.10
C ALA A 813 -9.52 9.93 -6.32
N VAL A 814 -9.31 10.85 -5.38
CA VAL A 814 -8.10 10.85 -4.53
C VAL A 814 -8.11 9.72 -3.50
N VAL A 815 -9.26 9.32 -2.94
CA VAL A 815 -9.28 8.12 -2.10
C VAL A 815 -9.09 6.86 -2.96
N GLU A 816 -9.68 6.82 -4.15
CA GLU A 816 -9.56 5.69 -5.09
C GLU A 816 -8.12 5.43 -5.54
N SER A 817 -7.34 6.48 -5.81
CA SER A 817 -5.92 6.34 -6.17
C SER A 817 -5.08 5.84 -4.99
N ILE A 818 -5.34 6.31 -3.77
CA ILE A 818 -4.62 5.90 -2.55
C ILE A 818 -4.90 4.44 -2.16
N VAL A 819 -6.17 4.01 -2.20
CA VAL A 819 -6.51 2.59 -1.91
C VAL A 819 -6.29 1.67 -3.13
N LYS A 820 -5.87 2.22 -4.27
CA LYS A 820 -5.66 1.57 -5.57
C LYS A 820 -6.86 0.73 -6.04
N ARG A 821 -8.08 1.18 -5.72
CA ARG A 821 -9.35 0.52 -6.07
C ARG A 821 -10.54 1.47 -5.94
N ASN A 822 -11.60 1.19 -6.70
CA ASN A 822 -12.77 2.06 -6.78
C ASN A 822 -13.52 2.20 -5.44
N CYS A 823 -14.16 3.33 -5.25
CA CYS A 823 -14.94 3.68 -4.06
C CYS A 823 -16.35 4.13 -4.49
N THR A 824 -17.30 4.26 -3.56
CA THR A 824 -18.53 5.03 -3.83
C THR A 824 -18.79 6.16 -2.85
N PRO A 825 -19.24 7.31 -3.34
CA PRO A 825 -19.70 8.41 -2.51
C PRO A 825 -21.14 8.17 -2.05
N PHE A 826 -21.44 8.54 -0.81
CA PHE A 826 -22.80 8.58 -0.26
C PHE A 826 -22.94 9.73 0.74
N ARG A 827 -24.16 10.21 1.00
CA ARG A 827 -24.41 11.27 1.99
C ARG A 827 -25.18 10.74 3.19
N MET A 828 -24.91 11.29 4.37
CA MET A 828 -25.77 11.15 5.56
C MET A 828 -26.26 12.53 6.00
N GLY A 829 -27.41 12.93 5.46
CA GLY A 829 -27.96 14.28 5.60
C GLY A 829 -27.35 15.27 4.60
N ALA A 830 -27.92 16.48 4.52
CA ALA A 830 -27.57 17.47 3.49
C ALA A 830 -26.08 17.87 3.48
N LYS A 831 -25.48 17.98 4.68
CA LYS A 831 -24.15 18.57 4.91
C LYS A 831 -22.98 17.58 4.88
N TRP A 832 -23.19 16.27 5.06
CA TRP A 832 -22.10 15.31 5.28
C TRP A 832 -21.97 14.30 4.13
N LYS A 833 -20.87 14.41 3.39
CA LYS A 833 -20.42 13.51 2.33
C LYS A 833 -19.44 12.48 2.91
N PHE A 834 -19.58 11.23 2.49
CA PHE A 834 -18.73 10.11 2.84
C PHE A 834 -18.32 9.38 1.55
N VAL A 835 -17.16 8.75 1.57
CA VAL A 835 -16.67 7.83 0.53
C VAL A 835 -16.31 6.51 1.19
N GLY A 836 -16.46 5.40 0.47
CA GLY A 836 -16.20 4.07 1.01
C GLY A 836 -15.66 3.11 -0.03
N CYS A 837 -14.65 2.36 0.37
CA CYS A 837 -13.56 1.91 -0.49
C CYS A 837 -13.16 0.47 -0.21
N GLY A 838 -14.09 -0.47 -0.31
CA GLY A 838 -13.81 -1.84 0.11
C GLY A 838 -12.89 -2.61 -0.78
N GLU A 839 -12.53 -3.81 -0.36
CA GLU A 839 -11.47 -4.62 -0.97
C GLU A 839 -11.79 -5.01 -2.44
N ASP A 840 -13.05 -5.31 -2.80
CA ASP A 840 -13.56 -5.46 -4.20
C ASP A 840 -13.78 -4.08 -4.92
N GLY A 841 -13.61 -2.98 -4.19
CA GLY A 841 -14.12 -1.63 -4.45
C GLY A 841 -15.56 -1.37 -3.95
N VAL A 842 -15.94 -0.09 -3.71
CA VAL A 842 -17.30 0.43 -3.35
C VAL A 842 -17.80 0.24 -1.88
N TYR A 843 -19.05 0.62 -1.56
CA TYR A 843 -19.80 0.57 -0.30
C TYR A 843 -20.96 -0.50 -0.20
N LYS A 844 -20.89 -1.48 0.75
CA LYS A 844 -21.90 -2.55 1.08
C LYS A 844 -23.10 -1.92 1.83
N ASP A 845 -23.70 -0.90 1.25
CA ASP A 845 -25.07 -0.51 1.54
C ASP A 845 -25.53 0.32 0.36
N GLY A 846 -25.77 -0.35 -0.77
CA GLY A 846 -26.43 0.20 -1.96
C GLY A 846 -27.91 0.53 -1.69
N LYS A 847 -28.16 1.35 -0.66
CA LYS A 847 -29.46 1.68 -0.06
C LYS A 847 -29.49 3.11 0.50
N TYR A 848 -29.02 4.09 -0.27
CA TYR A 848 -29.22 5.52 0.01
C TYR A 848 -29.74 6.31 -1.21
N LYS A 849 -30.87 5.85 -1.76
CA LYS A 849 -31.91 6.72 -2.34
C LYS A 849 -33.26 6.27 -1.75
N GLY A 850 -34.04 7.14 -1.12
CA GLY A 850 -33.74 8.52 -0.75
C GLY A 850 -34.86 9.16 0.07
N TRP A 851 -34.77 10.46 0.31
CA TRP A 851 -35.88 11.29 0.77
C TRP A 851 -35.74 12.67 0.13
N PHE A 852 -36.45 12.88 -0.98
CA PHE A 852 -36.91 14.18 -1.47
C PHE A 852 -37.96 13.92 -2.56
N ASN A 853 -39.11 14.59 -2.47
CA ASN A 853 -40.17 14.51 -3.47
C ASN A 853 -39.86 15.43 -4.66
N GLY A 854 -40.16 14.99 -5.88
CA GLY A 854 -39.97 15.80 -7.09
C GLY A 854 -40.24 14.99 -8.36
N ARG A 855 -41.42 15.18 -8.95
CA ARG A 855 -41.81 14.65 -10.29
C ARG A 855 -40.78 15.16 -11.33
N ARG A 856 -40.37 14.43 -12.36
CA ARG A 856 -41.19 13.83 -13.45
C ARG A 856 -40.36 12.84 -14.31
N ASN A 857 -41.04 12.17 -15.24
CA ASN A 857 -40.52 11.53 -16.47
C ASN A 857 -39.51 12.43 -17.23
N GLN A 858 -38.64 11.99 -18.15
CA GLN A 858 -38.27 10.72 -18.85
C GLN A 858 -36.77 10.91 -19.26
N SER A 859 -35.97 10.01 -19.86
CA SER A 859 -36.14 8.69 -20.49
C SER A 859 -34.90 7.79 -20.18
N VAL A 860 -34.61 6.76 -20.99
CA VAL A 860 -33.54 5.77 -20.77
C VAL A 860 -32.24 6.15 -21.50
N LEU A 861 -31.09 6.07 -20.81
CA LEU A 861 -29.86 5.46 -21.34
C LEU A 861 -28.87 5.11 -20.22
N PHE A 862 -27.98 4.15 -20.48
CA PHE A 862 -27.05 3.56 -19.51
C PHE A 862 -25.61 3.93 -19.86
N PHE A 863 -24.83 4.44 -18.91
CA PHE A 863 -23.41 4.09 -18.68
C PHE A 863 -22.99 4.59 -17.28
N SER A 864 -22.09 3.99 -16.51
CA SER A 864 -21.82 2.59 -16.11
C SER A 864 -20.61 2.60 -15.15
N THR A 865 -20.62 3.43 -14.10
CA THR A 865 -19.65 3.32 -13.00
C THR A 865 -20.12 2.24 -12.02
N MET A 866 -19.31 1.20 -11.82
CA MET A 866 -19.76 -0.02 -11.15
C MET A 866 -19.81 0.10 -9.62
N SER A 867 -20.74 -0.66 -9.01
CA SER A 867 -20.96 -0.72 -7.58
C SER A 867 -20.80 -2.16 -7.05
N HIS A 868 -19.75 -2.43 -6.24
CA HIS A 868 -19.37 -3.73 -5.65
C HIS A 868 -19.63 -3.88 -4.11
N ARG A 869 -18.72 -3.48 -3.19
CA ARG A 869 -18.66 -3.91 -1.76
C ARG A 869 -17.78 -3.03 -0.82
N LYS A 870 -18.36 -2.53 0.29
CA LYS A 870 -17.82 -1.68 1.43
C LYS A 870 -16.41 -1.94 1.85
N PHE A 871 -16.22 -3.23 2.03
CA PHE A 871 -15.14 -4.07 2.52
C PHE A 871 -15.50 -5.37 1.81
N GLU A 872 -14.56 -6.25 1.56
CA GLU A 872 -14.93 -7.61 1.26
C GLU A 872 -15.57 -8.27 2.48
N ALA A 873 -16.12 -9.44 2.21
CA ALA A 873 -15.82 -10.54 3.11
C ALA A 873 -15.44 -11.70 2.20
N PRO A 874 -14.65 -12.68 2.67
CA PRO A 874 -14.54 -13.93 1.95
C PRO A 874 -15.94 -14.44 1.58
N ARG A 875 -16.11 -14.81 0.30
CA ARG A 875 -17.40 -15.23 -0.28
C ARG A 875 -18.09 -16.23 0.63
N LYS A 876 -19.35 -15.99 1.00
CA LYS A 876 -20.09 -16.82 1.95
C LYS A 876 -20.43 -18.20 1.35
N GLY A 877 -19.43 -19.09 1.40
CA GLY A 877 -19.41 -20.44 0.85
C GLY A 877 -18.55 -20.59 -0.42
N ASN A 878 -17.79 -21.68 -0.46
CA ASN A 878 -16.97 -22.07 -1.62
C ASN A 878 -17.85 -22.55 -2.79
N LEU A 879 -17.58 -22.03 -4.00
CA LEU A 879 -18.32 -22.29 -5.24
C LEU A 879 -18.04 -23.66 -5.86
N GLY A 880 -16.86 -24.26 -5.62
CA GLY A 880 -16.50 -25.61 -6.12
C GLY A 880 -17.38 -26.74 -5.55
N PHE A 881 -18.26 -26.41 -4.59
CA PHE A 881 -19.30 -27.30 -4.08
C PHE A 881 -20.72 -26.98 -4.60
N LEU A 882 -20.85 -26.15 -5.64
CA LEU A 882 -22.09 -25.96 -6.38
C LEU A 882 -22.31 -27.07 -7.44
N PRO A 883 -23.56 -27.29 -7.88
CA PRO A 883 -24.79 -26.83 -7.23
C PRO A 883 -25.01 -27.56 -5.90
N LYS A 884 -25.38 -26.85 -4.82
CA LYS A 884 -25.74 -27.41 -3.51
C LYS A 884 -27.09 -28.15 -3.55
N LYS A 885 -27.16 -29.25 -4.31
CA LYS A 885 -28.32 -30.15 -4.47
C LYS A 885 -28.03 -31.52 -3.84
N ARG A 886 -29.09 -32.28 -3.53
CA ARG A 886 -28.96 -33.67 -3.03
C ARG A 886 -28.13 -34.50 -4.01
N THR A 887 -27.19 -35.31 -3.51
CA THR A 887 -26.53 -36.33 -4.35
C THR A 887 -27.55 -37.37 -4.83
N LYS A 888 -27.43 -37.82 -6.09
CA LYS A 888 -28.22 -38.93 -6.66
C LYS A 888 -27.87 -40.27 -6.00
N ARG A 889 -26.61 -40.48 -5.56
CA ARG A 889 -26.17 -41.70 -4.85
C ARG A 889 -26.21 -41.47 -3.34
N HIS A 890 -26.67 -42.49 -2.59
CA HIS A 890 -26.76 -42.49 -1.12
C HIS A 890 -25.40 -42.69 -0.41
N PHE A 891 -24.41 -43.16 -1.16
CA PHE A 891 -23.04 -43.47 -0.73
C PHE A 891 -22.03 -42.67 -1.58
N GLY A 892 -20.74 -42.75 -1.23
CA GLY A 892 -19.66 -42.11 -1.97
C GLY A 892 -19.56 -42.56 -3.45
N ARG A 893 -18.90 -41.76 -4.28
CA ARG A 893 -18.34 -42.21 -5.57
C ARG A 893 -16.87 -41.81 -5.60
N VAL A 894 -15.98 -42.78 -5.70
CA VAL A 894 -14.60 -42.53 -6.12
C VAL A 894 -14.63 -41.96 -7.54
N ARG A 895 -13.94 -40.85 -7.77
CA ARG A 895 -13.78 -40.22 -9.10
C ARG A 895 -12.36 -40.34 -9.65
N SER A 896 -11.40 -40.56 -8.77
CA SER A 896 -9.98 -40.72 -9.02
C SER A 896 -9.49 -41.72 -7.97
N PHE A 897 -8.77 -42.74 -8.39
CA PHE A 897 -8.02 -43.62 -7.49
C PHE A 897 -6.59 -43.03 -7.31
N PRO A 898 -5.76 -43.56 -6.39
CA PRO A 898 -4.34 -43.20 -6.34
C PRO A 898 -3.66 -43.41 -7.71
N LYS A 899 -2.55 -42.72 -7.95
CA LYS A 899 -1.72 -43.02 -9.13
C LYS A 899 -1.27 -44.48 -9.07
N ASP A 900 -1.24 -45.12 -10.23
CA ASP A 900 -0.70 -46.48 -10.38
C ASP A 900 0.83 -46.44 -10.45
N ASN A 901 1.47 -47.53 -10.05
CA ASN A 901 2.91 -47.72 -10.00
C ASN A 901 3.21 -49.20 -10.25
N SER A 902 3.75 -49.53 -11.42
CA SER A 902 3.95 -50.93 -11.84
C SER A 902 4.97 -51.69 -10.98
N SER A 903 5.87 -51.00 -10.27
CA SER A 903 6.85 -51.61 -9.37
C SER A 903 6.26 -52.13 -8.04
N ASP A 904 5.08 -51.66 -7.63
CA ASP A 904 4.41 -52.17 -6.43
C ASP A 904 3.69 -53.49 -6.75
N ALA A 905 3.52 -54.39 -5.77
CA ALA A 905 2.68 -55.56 -5.94
C ALA A 905 1.19 -55.18 -6.15
N PRO A 906 0.41 -55.95 -6.96
CA PRO A 906 -1.02 -55.72 -7.15
C PRO A 906 -1.79 -55.64 -5.82
N HIS A 907 -2.43 -54.49 -5.57
CA HIS A 907 -3.12 -54.23 -4.30
C HIS A 907 -4.40 -53.39 -4.49
N LEU A 908 -5.30 -53.50 -3.52
CA LEU A 908 -6.57 -52.78 -3.52
C LEU A 908 -6.43 -51.35 -2.97
N THR A 909 -7.08 -50.40 -3.64
CA THR A 909 -6.93 -48.96 -3.35
C THR A 909 -8.05 -48.35 -2.49
N ALA A 910 -9.10 -49.11 -2.18
CA ALA A 910 -10.28 -48.63 -1.46
C ALA A 910 -11.08 -49.75 -0.77
N PHE A 911 -11.80 -49.40 0.29
CA PHE A 911 -12.70 -50.28 1.06
C PHE A 911 -14.03 -49.57 1.37
N ARG A 912 -15.00 -50.24 2.01
CA ARG A 912 -16.24 -49.61 2.47
C ARG A 912 -16.68 -50.07 3.85
N GLY A 913 -16.77 -49.12 4.77
CA GLY A 913 -17.35 -49.31 6.10
C GLY A 913 -18.64 -48.51 6.31
N TYR A 914 -19.09 -48.51 7.56
CA TYR A 914 -20.31 -47.88 8.04
C TYR A 914 -20.01 -47.09 9.31
N LYS A 915 -20.41 -45.81 9.36
CA LYS A 915 -20.13 -44.97 10.54
C LYS A 915 -20.91 -45.49 11.75
N ALA A 916 -20.21 -46.03 12.75
CA ALA A 916 -20.80 -46.49 14.00
C ALA A 916 -21.05 -45.30 14.95
N GLY A 917 -19.97 -44.63 15.34
CA GLY A 917 -20.04 -43.54 16.31
C GLY A 917 -18.79 -42.67 16.35
N MET A 918 -18.58 -42.05 17.51
CA MET A 918 -17.40 -41.29 17.86
C MET A 918 -17.12 -41.50 19.35
N SER A 919 -15.85 -41.43 19.74
CA SER A 919 -15.38 -41.42 21.13
C SER A 919 -14.14 -40.52 21.22
N HIS A 920 -13.36 -40.63 22.30
CA HIS A 920 -12.04 -40.01 22.42
C HIS A 920 -10.97 -41.04 22.80
N VAL A 921 -9.70 -40.67 22.58
CA VAL A 921 -8.53 -41.45 23.00
C VAL A 921 -7.51 -40.53 23.65
N VAL A 922 -6.73 -41.05 24.60
CA VAL A 922 -5.46 -40.44 25.04
C VAL A 922 -4.34 -41.11 24.26
N ARG A 923 -3.37 -40.33 23.80
CA ARG A 923 -2.20 -40.84 23.09
C ARG A 923 -0.93 -40.05 23.42
N GLY A 924 0.21 -40.71 23.32
CA GLY A 924 1.50 -40.04 23.24
C GLY A 924 1.63 -39.25 21.93
N VAL A 925 2.43 -38.18 21.97
CA VAL A 925 2.78 -37.38 20.78
C VAL A 925 4.29 -37.42 20.56
N ASP A 926 4.75 -38.38 19.76
CA ASP A 926 6.09 -38.29 19.21
C ASP A 926 6.10 -37.46 17.92
N ARG A 927 6.33 -36.15 18.09
CA ARG A 927 6.56 -35.24 16.96
C ARG A 927 7.55 -34.12 17.35
N PRO A 928 8.86 -34.33 17.18
CA PRO A 928 9.89 -33.33 17.50
C PRO A 928 9.58 -31.96 16.90
N GLY A 929 9.74 -30.91 17.72
CA GLY A 929 9.41 -29.52 17.37
C GLY A 929 7.93 -29.12 17.52
N ALA A 930 7.06 -29.99 18.03
CA ALA A 930 5.70 -29.62 18.45
C ALA A 930 5.64 -29.32 19.95
N LEU A 931 4.83 -28.34 20.36
CA LEU A 931 4.60 -27.98 21.79
C LEU A 931 4.15 -29.16 22.66
N MET A 932 3.47 -30.15 22.06
CA MET A 932 2.99 -31.35 22.75
C MET A 932 3.94 -32.56 22.64
N HIS A 933 5.16 -32.40 22.09
CA HIS A 933 6.11 -33.51 21.98
C HIS A 933 6.41 -34.13 23.36
N LYS A 934 6.37 -35.47 23.44
CA LYS A 934 6.47 -36.25 24.69
C LYS A 934 5.43 -35.88 25.76
N ARG A 935 4.30 -35.29 25.35
CA ARG A 935 3.10 -35.08 26.20
C ARG A 935 1.95 -35.94 25.69
N GLU A 936 1.03 -36.24 26.60
CA GLU A 936 -0.23 -36.86 26.24
C GLU A 936 -1.20 -35.84 25.62
N VAL A 937 -2.04 -36.28 24.69
CA VAL A 937 -3.15 -35.49 24.15
C VAL A 937 -4.42 -36.30 24.04
N VAL A 938 -5.55 -35.64 24.32
CA VAL A 938 -6.89 -36.16 24.03
C VAL A 938 -7.25 -35.84 22.59
N ASP A 939 -7.46 -36.87 21.77
CA ASP A 939 -7.92 -36.75 20.39
C ASP A 939 -9.33 -37.35 20.25
N ALA A 940 -10.27 -36.59 19.68
CA ALA A 940 -11.58 -37.11 19.31
C ALA A 940 -11.46 -38.03 18.08
N VAL A 941 -12.18 -39.15 18.06
CA VAL A 941 -12.09 -40.17 16.99
C VAL A 941 -13.47 -40.57 16.45
N SER A 942 -13.50 -41.03 15.20
CA SER A 942 -14.67 -41.67 14.58
C SER A 942 -14.44 -43.16 14.42
N ILE A 943 -15.42 -43.97 14.82
CA ILE A 943 -15.39 -45.43 14.63
C ILE A 943 -16.22 -45.78 13.39
N VAL A 944 -15.61 -46.52 12.47
CA VAL A 944 -16.21 -47.00 11.23
C VAL A 944 -16.12 -48.52 11.24
N GLU A 945 -17.25 -49.20 11.35
CA GLU A 945 -17.35 -50.65 11.27
C GLU A 945 -17.22 -51.08 9.80
N THR A 946 -16.37 -52.06 9.54
CA THR A 946 -15.84 -52.43 8.22
C THR A 946 -15.96 -53.94 8.04
N PRO A 947 -17.20 -54.46 7.92
CA PRO A 947 -17.40 -55.88 7.62
C PRO A 947 -16.73 -56.22 6.28
N PRO A 948 -16.19 -57.43 6.14
CA PRO A 948 -15.47 -57.85 4.93
C PRO A 948 -16.28 -57.65 3.64
N MET A 949 -15.54 -57.45 2.56
CA MET A 949 -16.08 -57.20 1.22
C MET A 949 -15.79 -58.38 0.31
N VAL A 950 -16.83 -58.98 -0.26
CA VAL A 950 -16.69 -60.08 -1.21
C VAL A 950 -16.40 -59.50 -2.60
N VAL A 951 -15.33 -59.97 -3.26
CA VAL A 951 -15.04 -59.66 -4.67
C VAL A 951 -15.84 -60.62 -5.56
N VAL A 952 -16.45 -60.08 -6.62
CA VAL A 952 -17.48 -60.76 -7.42
C VAL A 952 -17.35 -60.51 -8.93
N GLY A 953 -16.20 -60.00 -9.38
CA GLY A 953 -15.93 -59.74 -10.79
C GLY A 953 -14.79 -58.74 -11.02
N VAL A 954 -14.46 -58.51 -12.28
CA VAL A 954 -13.45 -57.57 -12.75
C VAL A 954 -13.94 -56.79 -13.98
N VAL A 955 -13.53 -55.52 -14.08
CA VAL A 955 -13.81 -54.60 -15.19
C VAL A 955 -12.49 -54.16 -15.81
N GLY A 956 -12.35 -54.37 -17.12
CA GLY A 956 -11.25 -53.79 -17.90
C GLY A 956 -11.60 -52.41 -18.46
N TYR A 957 -10.66 -51.48 -18.37
CA TYR A 957 -10.74 -50.16 -19.00
C TYR A 957 -9.65 -49.99 -20.05
N VAL A 958 -10.07 -49.68 -21.27
CA VAL A 958 -9.21 -49.24 -22.38
C VAL A 958 -9.11 -47.72 -22.32
N GLU A 959 -7.90 -47.21 -22.49
CA GLU A 959 -7.66 -45.78 -22.73
C GLU A 959 -7.95 -45.44 -24.19
N THR A 960 -8.79 -44.43 -24.42
CA THR A 960 -9.15 -43.94 -25.75
C THR A 960 -8.95 -42.43 -25.82
N PRO A 961 -8.89 -41.79 -27.01
CA PRO A 961 -8.82 -40.33 -27.12
C PRO A 961 -9.97 -39.57 -26.43
N LEU A 962 -11.10 -40.25 -26.14
CA LEU A 962 -12.24 -39.71 -25.39
C LEU A 962 -12.17 -39.99 -23.88
N GLY A 963 -11.06 -40.57 -23.39
CA GLY A 963 -10.84 -41.04 -22.03
C GLY A 963 -11.09 -42.55 -21.85
N LEU A 964 -11.17 -42.97 -20.58
CA LEU A 964 -11.31 -44.38 -20.21
C LEU A 964 -12.69 -44.95 -20.57
N ARG A 965 -12.72 -45.96 -21.46
CA ARG A 965 -13.91 -46.73 -21.82
C ARG A 965 -13.85 -48.12 -21.18
N THR A 966 -14.96 -48.58 -20.59
CA THR A 966 -15.10 -50.00 -20.23
C THR A 966 -14.98 -50.87 -21.48
N LEU A 967 -14.07 -51.84 -21.48
CA LEU A 967 -14.00 -52.85 -22.52
C LEU A 967 -15.11 -53.88 -22.29
N THR A 968 -14.93 -54.71 -21.27
CA THR A 968 -15.86 -55.75 -20.86
C THR A 968 -15.86 -55.92 -19.33
N THR A 969 -16.66 -56.84 -18.82
CA THR A 969 -16.82 -57.08 -17.38
C THR A 969 -17.12 -58.56 -17.15
N VAL A 970 -16.21 -59.22 -16.45
CA VAL A 970 -16.36 -60.61 -16.01
C VAL A 970 -16.91 -60.61 -14.59
N PHE A 971 -17.90 -61.44 -14.30
CA PHE A 971 -18.41 -61.67 -12.94
C PHE A 971 -18.04 -63.07 -12.47
N ALA A 972 -17.93 -63.28 -11.15
CA ALA A 972 -17.79 -64.61 -10.56
C ALA A 972 -19.09 -65.43 -10.73
N GLU A 973 -19.03 -66.75 -10.46
CA GLU A 973 -20.12 -67.67 -10.75
C GLU A 973 -21.22 -67.61 -9.66
N HIS A 974 -20.86 -67.84 -8.40
CA HIS A 974 -21.77 -68.02 -7.26
C HIS A 974 -22.09 -66.70 -6.55
N LEU A 975 -22.66 -65.76 -7.29
CA LEU A 975 -22.98 -64.41 -6.77
C LEU A 975 -23.99 -64.44 -5.61
N SER A 976 -23.64 -63.82 -4.49
CA SER A 976 -24.41 -63.87 -3.23
C SER A 976 -25.83 -63.31 -3.32
N GLU A 977 -26.72 -63.75 -2.40
CA GLU A 977 -28.09 -63.24 -2.30
C GLU A 977 -28.12 -61.71 -2.03
N GLU A 978 -27.19 -61.20 -1.23
CA GLU A 978 -27.09 -59.77 -0.93
C GLU A 978 -26.70 -58.93 -2.14
N PHE A 979 -25.80 -59.46 -2.99
CA PHE A 979 -25.44 -58.85 -4.27
C PHE A 979 -26.64 -58.84 -5.22
N LYS A 980 -27.29 -60.00 -5.42
CA LYS A 980 -28.50 -60.13 -6.26
C LYS A 980 -29.62 -59.19 -5.78
N ARG A 981 -29.78 -58.97 -4.46
CA ARG A 981 -30.70 -57.98 -3.86
C ARG A 981 -30.41 -56.51 -4.21
N ARG A 982 -29.22 -56.14 -4.73
CA ARG A 982 -28.94 -54.77 -5.20
C ARG A 982 -29.61 -54.47 -6.55
N LEU A 983 -29.84 -55.50 -7.36
CA LEU A 983 -30.37 -55.41 -8.73
C LEU A 983 -31.90 -55.23 -8.75
N TYR A 984 -32.59 -55.69 -7.70
CA TYR A 984 -34.05 -55.58 -7.56
C TYR A 984 -34.46 -54.43 -6.63
N LYS A 985 -35.59 -53.77 -6.94
CA LYS A 985 -36.26 -52.86 -5.99
C LYS A 985 -36.94 -53.65 -4.87
N ASN A 986 -37.75 -54.63 -5.24
CA ASN A 986 -38.53 -55.49 -4.33
C ASN A 986 -38.06 -56.95 -4.51
N TRP A 987 -37.24 -57.46 -3.60
CA TRP A 987 -36.70 -58.83 -3.68
C TRP A 987 -37.77 -59.90 -3.54
N TYR A 988 -38.68 -59.76 -2.57
CA TYR A 988 -39.67 -60.79 -2.25
C TYR A 988 -40.69 -61.07 -3.37
N ARG A 989 -40.97 -60.07 -4.23
CA ARG A 989 -41.87 -60.21 -5.40
C ARG A 989 -41.16 -60.57 -6.70
N SER A 990 -39.82 -60.73 -6.71
CA SER A 990 -39.09 -61.03 -7.95
C SER A 990 -38.92 -62.55 -8.14
N LYS A 991 -38.86 -63.01 -9.39
CA LYS A 991 -38.48 -64.39 -9.73
C LYS A 991 -36.98 -64.69 -9.49
N LYS A 992 -36.22 -63.75 -8.90
CA LYS A 992 -34.79 -63.84 -8.51
C LYS A 992 -33.77 -64.24 -9.61
N LYS A 993 -34.19 -64.31 -10.89
CA LYS A 993 -33.40 -64.77 -12.08
C LYS A 993 -32.17 -63.91 -12.47
N ALA A 994 -31.66 -63.02 -11.61
CA ALA A 994 -30.46 -62.25 -11.92
C ALA A 994 -29.23 -63.17 -11.95
N PHE A 995 -28.41 -63.05 -13.01
CA PHE A 995 -27.22 -63.87 -13.26
C PHE A 995 -27.44 -65.39 -13.47
N THR A 996 -28.68 -65.90 -13.51
CA THR A 996 -28.91 -67.36 -13.70
C THR A 996 -28.58 -67.87 -15.09
N LYS A 997 -28.53 -67.00 -16.11
CA LYS A 997 -27.96 -67.31 -17.45
C LYS A 997 -26.44 -67.09 -17.52
N TYR A 998 -25.85 -66.42 -16.53
CA TYR A 998 -24.43 -66.06 -16.56
C TYR A 998 -23.58 -67.10 -15.83
N ALA A 999 -24.05 -67.63 -14.70
CA ALA A 999 -23.38 -68.77 -14.03
C ALA A 999 -23.21 -69.97 -14.98
N LYS A 1000 -24.21 -70.22 -15.83
CA LYS A 1000 -24.16 -71.22 -16.90
C LYS A 1000 -22.93 -71.11 -17.84
N LYS A 1001 -22.39 -69.90 -18.08
CA LYS A 1001 -21.18 -69.68 -18.91
C LYS A 1001 -19.89 -70.20 -18.30
N TYR A 1002 -19.88 -70.57 -17.01
CA TYR A 1002 -18.74 -71.28 -16.39
C TYR A 1002 -18.82 -72.79 -16.64
N THR A 1003 -20.02 -73.36 -16.71
CA THR A 1003 -20.25 -74.79 -16.95
C THR A 1003 -20.37 -75.15 -18.44
N GLU A 1004 -20.88 -74.23 -19.26
CA GLU A 1004 -21.00 -74.38 -20.72
C GLU A 1004 -19.64 -74.09 -21.38
N ASP A 1005 -19.26 -74.89 -22.38
CA ASP A 1005 -17.99 -74.84 -23.12
C ASP A 1005 -16.70 -74.80 -22.26
N GLY A 1006 -16.77 -75.31 -21.02
CA GLY A 1006 -15.64 -75.34 -20.08
C GLY A 1006 -15.16 -73.95 -19.64
N GLY A 1007 -16.03 -72.94 -19.66
CA GLY A 1007 -15.68 -71.59 -19.22
C GLY A 1007 -14.84 -70.77 -20.21
N LYS A 1008 -14.61 -71.26 -21.45
CA LYS A 1008 -13.78 -70.59 -22.46
C LYS A 1008 -14.19 -69.14 -22.76
N ASP A 1009 -15.48 -68.84 -22.75
CA ASP A 1009 -16.03 -67.48 -22.90
C ASP A 1009 -15.56 -66.52 -21.78
N ILE A 1010 -15.43 -67.03 -20.55
CA ILE A 1010 -14.92 -66.27 -19.41
C ILE A 1010 -13.41 -66.03 -19.56
N GLU A 1011 -12.63 -67.06 -19.90
CA GLU A 1011 -11.18 -66.91 -20.03
C GLU A 1011 -10.79 -66.01 -21.20
N THR A 1012 -11.47 -66.16 -22.35
CA THR A 1012 -11.31 -65.28 -23.52
C THR A 1012 -11.54 -63.81 -23.14
N GLU A 1013 -12.53 -63.52 -22.29
CA GLU A 1013 -12.78 -62.15 -21.81
C GLU A 1013 -11.78 -61.68 -20.74
N LEU A 1014 -11.18 -62.57 -19.95
CA LEU A 1014 -10.06 -62.23 -19.06
C LEU A 1014 -8.79 -61.91 -19.85
N GLU A 1015 -8.42 -62.74 -20.84
CA GLU A 1015 -7.32 -62.49 -21.78
C GLU A 1015 -7.52 -61.19 -22.56
N ARG A 1016 -8.75 -60.91 -23.00
CA ARG A 1016 -9.13 -59.65 -23.65
C ARG A 1016 -8.89 -58.44 -22.75
N ILE A 1017 -9.09 -58.57 -21.43
CA ILE A 1017 -8.71 -57.53 -20.47
C ILE A 1017 -7.18 -57.42 -20.38
N LYS A 1018 -6.44 -58.53 -20.22
CA LYS A 1018 -4.97 -58.54 -20.16
C LYS A 1018 -4.33 -57.86 -21.38
N LYS A 1019 -4.84 -58.14 -22.59
CA LYS A 1019 -4.28 -57.68 -23.87
C LYS A 1019 -4.53 -56.20 -24.19
N PHE A 1020 -5.67 -55.64 -23.75
CA PHE A 1020 -6.12 -54.32 -24.22
C PHE A 1020 -6.33 -53.27 -23.13
N CYS A 1021 -6.45 -53.64 -21.85
CA CYS A 1021 -6.84 -52.69 -20.80
C CYS A 1021 -5.64 -52.15 -20.02
N THR A 1022 -5.52 -50.82 -19.94
CA THR A 1022 -4.50 -50.14 -19.12
C THR A 1022 -4.87 -50.09 -17.64
N ILE A 1023 -6.17 -50.13 -17.31
CA ILE A 1023 -6.67 -50.06 -15.93
C ILE A 1023 -7.65 -51.21 -15.65
N VAL A 1024 -7.42 -51.90 -14.53
CA VAL A 1024 -8.21 -53.04 -14.05
C VAL A 1024 -8.91 -52.68 -12.74
N ARG A 1025 -10.19 -53.03 -12.58
CA ARG A 1025 -10.94 -52.81 -11.33
C ARG A 1025 -11.73 -54.04 -10.92
N VAL A 1026 -11.61 -54.48 -9.66
CA VAL A 1026 -12.52 -55.49 -9.10
C VAL A 1026 -13.88 -54.87 -8.78
N ILE A 1027 -14.95 -55.65 -9.02
CA ILE A 1027 -16.28 -55.38 -8.50
C ILE A 1027 -16.37 -56.07 -7.14
N ALA A 1028 -16.54 -55.28 -6.08
CA ALA A 1028 -16.65 -55.80 -4.71
C ALA A 1028 -17.93 -55.31 -4.03
N HIS A 1029 -18.44 -56.10 -3.09
CA HIS A 1029 -19.65 -55.77 -2.34
C HIS A 1029 -19.50 -55.98 -0.83
N THR A 1030 -20.08 -55.07 -0.05
CA THR A 1030 -20.18 -55.26 1.42
C THR A 1030 -21.22 -56.32 1.78
N GLN A 1031 -20.99 -57.03 2.86
CA GLN A 1031 -21.98 -57.90 3.52
C GLN A 1031 -22.72 -57.07 4.58
N VAL A 1032 -24.04 -56.91 4.43
CA VAL A 1032 -24.87 -56.07 5.33
C VAL A 1032 -25.79 -56.93 6.19
N LYS A 1033 -25.85 -58.25 5.97
CA LYS A 1033 -26.44 -59.21 6.93
C LYS A 1033 -25.65 -59.26 8.24
N LYS A 1034 -24.31 -59.27 8.15
CA LYS A 1034 -23.38 -59.24 9.30
C LYS A 1034 -23.60 -58.04 10.23
N LEU A 1035 -24.14 -56.93 9.71
CA LEU A 1035 -24.49 -55.74 10.49
C LEU A 1035 -25.94 -55.80 11.02
N ASN A 1036 -26.15 -55.29 12.25
CA ASN A 1036 -27.48 -55.11 12.85
C ASN A 1036 -28.22 -53.87 12.29
N LEU A 1037 -28.44 -53.88 10.96
CA LEU A 1037 -29.14 -52.86 10.20
C LEU A 1037 -30.38 -53.44 9.51
N ARG A 1038 -31.47 -52.66 9.45
CA ARG A 1038 -32.66 -52.94 8.63
C ARG A 1038 -32.35 -53.12 7.13
N LEU A 1039 -31.20 -52.67 6.66
CA LEU A 1039 -30.77 -52.77 5.28
C LEU A 1039 -30.07 -54.12 5.03
N LYS A 1040 -30.75 -55.06 4.37
CA LYS A 1040 -30.17 -56.37 3.99
C LYS A 1040 -29.89 -56.47 2.48
N LYS A 1041 -29.22 -55.46 1.89
CA LYS A 1041 -28.78 -55.46 0.48
C LYS A 1041 -27.36 -54.89 0.32
N ALA A 1042 -26.46 -55.70 -0.23
CA ALA A 1042 -25.05 -55.37 -0.41
C ALA A 1042 -24.84 -54.04 -1.13
N HIS A 1043 -23.80 -53.30 -0.77
CA HIS A 1043 -23.36 -52.14 -1.55
C HIS A 1043 -22.18 -52.50 -2.46
N ILE A 1044 -22.44 -52.47 -3.77
CA ILE A 1044 -21.44 -52.70 -4.83
C ILE A 1044 -20.58 -51.44 -5.05
N MET A 1045 -19.30 -51.64 -5.39
CA MET A 1045 -18.40 -50.66 -6.02
C MET A 1045 -17.33 -51.35 -6.87
N GLU A 1046 -16.83 -50.61 -7.86
CA GLU A 1046 -15.48 -50.81 -8.39
C GLU A 1046 -14.43 -50.41 -7.33
N ILE A 1047 -13.37 -51.20 -7.18
CA ILE A 1047 -12.10 -50.82 -6.55
C ILE A 1047 -11.03 -51.00 -7.61
N GLN A 1048 -10.17 -49.99 -7.82
CA GLN A 1048 -9.05 -50.13 -8.75
C GLN A 1048 -7.92 -50.93 -8.09
N ILE A 1049 -7.33 -51.83 -8.87
CA ILE A 1049 -6.06 -52.47 -8.49
C ILE A 1049 -4.95 -51.57 -9.05
N ASN A 1050 -4.00 -51.22 -8.20
CA ASN A 1050 -2.73 -50.59 -8.60
C ASN A 1050 -1.60 -51.58 -8.26
N GLY A 1051 -0.44 -51.46 -8.90
CA GLY A 1051 0.68 -52.39 -8.75
C GLY A 1051 0.69 -53.50 -9.81
N GLY A 1052 1.88 -53.84 -10.32
CA GLY A 1052 2.10 -54.79 -11.41
C GLY A 1052 1.73 -54.29 -12.80
N ASP A 1053 1.76 -55.21 -13.77
CA ASP A 1053 1.35 -55.00 -15.16
C ASP A 1053 -0.17 -55.27 -15.34
N ALA A 1054 -0.66 -55.34 -16.59
CA ALA A 1054 -2.07 -55.66 -16.86
C ALA A 1054 -2.42 -57.12 -16.55
N ALA A 1055 -1.52 -58.08 -16.82
CA ALA A 1055 -1.73 -59.50 -16.54
C ALA A 1055 -1.81 -59.78 -15.04
N ALA A 1056 -0.81 -59.36 -14.25
CA ALA A 1056 -0.79 -59.55 -12.80
C ALA A 1056 -2.00 -58.93 -12.10
N LYS A 1057 -2.52 -57.79 -12.60
CA LYS A 1057 -3.76 -57.18 -12.09
C LYS A 1057 -5.01 -58.03 -12.38
N VAL A 1058 -5.09 -58.67 -13.54
CA VAL A 1058 -6.20 -59.58 -13.87
C VAL A 1058 -6.11 -60.87 -13.07
N ASP A 1059 -4.92 -61.45 -12.92
CA ASP A 1059 -4.73 -62.69 -12.16
C ASP A 1059 -4.93 -62.47 -10.66
N PHE A 1060 -4.48 -61.34 -10.11
CA PHE A 1060 -4.83 -60.91 -8.75
C PHE A 1060 -6.34 -60.72 -8.59
N ALA A 1061 -7.03 -60.07 -9.55
CA ALA A 1061 -8.48 -59.91 -9.53
C ALA A 1061 -9.21 -61.27 -9.53
N LYS A 1062 -8.79 -62.21 -10.40
CA LYS A 1062 -9.32 -63.57 -10.53
C LYS A 1062 -9.10 -64.36 -9.23
N SER A 1063 -7.91 -64.25 -8.63
CA SER A 1063 -7.56 -64.93 -7.38
C SER A 1063 -8.45 -64.53 -6.18
N LEU A 1064 -9.07 -63.36 -6.24
CA LEU A 1064 -9.97 -62.82 -5.22
C LEU A 1064 -11.44 -63.15 -5.45
N PHE A 1065 -11.83 -63.74 -6.59
CA PHE A 1065 -13.25 -64.05 -6.86
C PHE A 1065 -13.86 -64.89 -5.72
N GLU A 1066 -15.03 -64.44 -5.27
CA GLU A 1066 -15.87 -65.04 -4.21
C GLU A 1066 -15.27 -65.03 -2.80
N LYS A 1067 -14.00 -64.60 -2.65
CA LYS A 1067 -13.32 -64.48 -1.36
C LYS A 1067 -13.70 -63.19 -0.62
N GLU A 1068 -13.63 -63.26 0.71
CA GLU A 1068 -13.78 -62.11 1.60
C GLU A 1068 -12.46 -61.34 1.71
N VAL A 1069 -12.50 -60.03 1.42
CA VAL A 1069 -11.41 -59.08 1.65
C VAL A 1069 -11.68 -58.35 2.96
N THR A 1070 -10.72 -58.39 3.90
CA THR A 1070 -10.77 -57.67 5.19
C THR A 1070 -10.18 -56.26 5.05
N VAL A 1071 -10.31 -55.43 6.09
CA VAL A 1071 -9.91 -54.00 5.99
C VAL A 1071 -8.40 -53.78 6.15
N ASP A 1072 -7.74 -54.65 6.91
CA ASP A 1072 -6.29 -54.69 7.17
C ASP A 1072 -5.48 -55.15 5.95
N SER A 1073 -6.05 -55.96 5.07
CA SER A 1073 -5.43 -56.28 3.77
C SER A 1073 -5.44 -55.10 2.78
N VAL A 1074 -6.00 -53.95 3.17
CA VAL A 1074 -6.12 -52.73 2.35
C VAL A 1074 -5.50 -51.52 3.05
N PHE A 1075 -5.62 -51.41 4.37
CA PHE A 1075 -5.12 -50.28 5.15
C PHE A 1075 -4.30 -50.72 6.35
N SER A 1076 -3.22 -49.98 6.63
CA SER A 1076 -2.37 -50.22 7.80
C SER A 1076 -2.73 -49.30 8.96
N LYS A 1077 -2.32 -49.68 10.18
CA LYS A 1077 -2.19 -48.73 11.30
C LYS A 1077 -1.29 -47.57 10.84
N ASP A 1078 -1.57 -46.36 11.33
CA ASP A 1078 -0.80 -45.15 11.04
C ASP A 1078 -0.78 -44.71 9.56
N GLU A 1079 -1.56 -45.34 8.67
CA GLU A 1079 -1.81 -44.83 7.31
C GLU A 1079 -2.67 -43.55 7.34
N ASN A 1080 -2.55 -42.70 6.30
CA ASN A 1080 -3.48 -41.58 6.10
C ASN A 1080 -4.39 -41.90 4.91
N ILE A 1081 -5.70 -41.90 5.14
CA ILE A 1081 -6.71 -42.32 4.19
C ILE A 1081 -7.73 -41.21 3.90
N ASP A 1082 -8.43 -41.33 2.77
CA ASP A 1082 -9.46 -40.39 2.34
C ASP A 1082 -10.86 -40.99 2.56
N VAL A 1083 -11.74 -40.24 3.20
CA VAL A 1083 -13.10 -40.69 3.55
C VAL A 1083 -14.13 -40.05 2.62
N ILE A 1084 -14.74 -40.89 1.79
CA ILE A 1084 -15.64 -40.51 0.70
C ILE A 1084 -17.08 -40.94 1.04
N GLY A 1085 -17.99 -39.98 1.18
CA GLY A 1085 -19.34 -40.28 1.64
C GLY A 1085 -20.35 -39.16 1.39
N VAL A 1086 -21.43 -39.18 2.18
CA VAL A 1086 -22.55 -38.24 2.06
C VAL A 1086 -22.79 -37.55 3.40
N THR A 1087 -22.94 -36.23 3.40
CA THR A 1087 -23.15 -35.40 4.61
C THR A 1087 -24.55 -35.58 5.22
N LYS A 1088 -24.74 -35.32 6.54
CA LYS A 1088 -26.07 -35.34 7.18
C LYS A 1088 -27.03 -34.42 6.41
N GLY A 1089 -28.21 -34.90 6.04
CA GLY A 1089 -29.23 -34.06 5.42
C GLY A 1089 -29.84 -33.12 6.46
N ARG A 1090 -30.02 -31.84 6.10
CA ARG A 1090 -30.70 -30.82 6.93
C ARG A 1090 -31.96 -30.26 6.24
N GLY A 1091 -32.50 -30.97 5.25
CA GLY A 1091 -33.68 -30.54 4.51
C GLY A 1091 -33.46 -29.27 3.68
N TYR A 1092 -34.54 -28.51 3.49
CA TYR A 1092 -34.53 -27.17 2.91
C TYR A 1092 -34.21 -26.16 4.01
N GLU A 1093 -33.18 -25.34 3.80
CA GLU A 1093 -32.65 -24.44 4.82
C GLU A 1093 -32.54 -22.99 4.34
N GLY A 1094 -32.67 -22.08 5.29
CA GLY A 1094 -32.47 -20.65 5.07
C GLY A 1094 -31.02 -20.32 4.72
N VAL A 1095 -30.81 -19.15 4.10
CA VAL A 1095 -29.47 -18.70 3.66
C VAL A 1095 -28.45 -18.66 4.80
N THR A 1096 -28.88 -18.28 6.01
CA THR A 1096 -28.01 -18.22 7.20
C THR A 1096 -27.39 -19.59 7.49
N THR A 1097 -28.19 -20.65 7.67
CA THR A 1097 -27.67 -22.00 7.95
C THR A 1097 -27.03 -22.68 6.74
N ARG A 1098 -27.49 -22.39 5.52
CA ARG A 1098 -27.02 -23.04 4.28
C ARG A 1098 -25.68 -22.48 3.77
N TRP A 1099 -25.37 -21.22 4.08
CA TRP A 1099 -24.25 -20.48 3.51
C TRP A 1099 -23.41 -19.69 4.52
N GLY A 1100 -23.78 -19.60 5.80
CA GLY A 1100 -23.06 -18.77 6.77
C GLY A 1100 -23.27 -17.26 6.54
N VAL A 1101 -24.41 -16.88 5.97
CA VAL A 1101 -24.77 -15.48 5.73
C VAL A 1101 -25.29 -14.85 7.03
N SER A 1102 -24.68 -13.73 7.41
CA SER A 1102 -25.07 -12.91 8.56
C SER A 1102 -26.58 -12.61 8.57
N ARG A 1103 -27.20 -12.70 9.74
CA ARG A 1103 -28.61 -12.28 9.94
C ARG A 1103 -28.72 -10.77 9.74
N LEU A 1104 -29.84 -10.31 9.17
CA LEU A 1104 -30.12 -8.88 9.05
C LEU A 1104 -30.52 -8.28 10.43
N PRO A 1105 -30.46 -6.95 10.59
CA PRO A 1105 -30.86 -6.29 11.84
C PRO A 1105 -32.32 -6.58 12.24
N ARG A 1106 -32.61 -6.62 13.54
CA ARG A 1106 -33.93 -6.99 14.11
C ARG A 1106 -35.10 -6.22 13.47
N LYS A 1107 -34.92 -4.94 13.13
CA LYS A 1107 -35.95 -4.06 12.55
C LYS A 1107 -36.29 -4.33 11.07
N THR A 1108 -35.80 -5.40 10.42
CA THR A 1108 -36.15 -5.68 9.01
C THR A 1108 -37.55 -6.30 8.86
N HIS A 1109 -38.53 -5.44 8.50
CA HIS A 1109 -39.96 -5.74 8.32
C HIS A 1109 -40.29 -7.15 7.79
N ARG A 1110 -39.96 -7.47 6.53
CA ARG A 1110 -40.24 -8.80 5.92
C ARG A 1110 -39.28 -9.91 6.39
N GLY A 1111 -38.94 -9.98 7.67
CA GLY A 1111 -38.07 -11.00 8.29
C GLY A 1111 -36.56 -10.85 8.04
N LEU A 1112 -35.76 -11.37 8.98
CA LEU A 1112 -34.31 -11.10 9.11
C LEU A 1112 -33.36 -12.25 8.68
N ARG A 1113 -33.82 -13.49 8.54
CA ARG A 1113 -32.98 -14.68 8.21
C ARG A 1113 -32.79 -14.86 6.70
N LYS A 1114 -32.48 -13.78 5.98
CA LYS A 1114 -32.43 -13.71 4.50
C LYS A 1114 -31.26 -12.86 3.99
N VAL A 1115 -30.93 -13.00 2.71
CA VAL A 1115 -30.03 -12.10 1.98
C VAL A 1115 -30.82 -10.83 1.61
N ALA A 1116 -30.25 -9.65 1.83
CA ALA A 1116 -30.91 -8.37 1.57
C ALA A 1116 -30.91 -7.94 0.09
N CYS A 1117 -29.86 -8.31 -0.66
CA CYS A 1117 -29.68 -8.02 -2.08
C CYS A 1117 -29.30 -9.32 -2.81
N ILE A 1118 -30.13 -9.75 -3.77
CA ILE A 1118 -29.99 -11.04 -4.48
C ILE A 1118 -29.22 -10.94 -5.81
N GLY A 1119 -28.57 -9.80 -6.05
CA GLY A 1119 -27.93 -9.42 -7.30
C GLY A 1119 -28.13 -7.93 -7.58
N SER A 1120 -27.25 -7.35 -8.38
CA SER A 1120 -27.44 -6.07 -9.06
C SER A 1120 -28.62 -6.13 -10.04
N TRP A 1121 -29.04 -4.99 -10.57
CA TRP A 1121 -30.06 -4.93 -11.64
C TRP A 1121 -29.52 -5.60 -12.92
N HIS A 1122 -28.28 -5.29 -13.31
CA HIS A 1122 -27.61 -5.92 -14.45
C HIS A 1122 -26.48 -6.86 -13.95
N PRO A 1123 -26.34 -8.08 -14.51
CA PRO A 1123 -27.24 -8.71 -15.49
C PRO A 1123 -28.62 -9.01 -14.88
N ALA A 1124 -29.69 -8.93 -15.69
CA ALA A 1124 -31.10 -9.05 -15.27
C ALA A 1124 -31.54 -10.48 -14.87
N ARG A 1125 -30.67 -11.22 -14.19
CA ARG A 1125 -30.87 -12.59 -13.70
C ARG A 1125 -30.11 -12.78 -12.39
N VAL A 1126 -30.70 -13.52 -11.44
CA VAL A 1126 -30.02 -13.89 -10.19
C VAL A 1126 -28.81 -14.77 -10.52
N SER A 1127 -27.60 -14.29 -10.23
CA SER A 1127 -26.37 -15.07 -10.48
C SER A 1127 -26.31 -16.33 -9.63
N THR A 1128 -25.76 -17.41 -10.20
CA THR A 1128 -25.59 -18.73 -9.56
C THR A 1128 -24.68 -18.70 -8.33
N THR A 1129 -23.85 -17.66 -8.21
CA THR A 1129 -22.94 -17.41 -7.09
C THR A 1129 -23.65 -16.88 -5.83
N VAL A 1130 -24.89 -16.36 -5.97
CA VAL A 1130 -25.63 -15.72 -4.87
C VAL A 1130 -26.16 -16.77 -3.90
N ALA A 1131 -25.94 -16.54 -2.59
CA ALA A 1131 -26.45 -17.38 -1.53
C ALA A 1131 -27.99 -17.37 -1.47
N ARG A 1132 -28.63 -18.40 -2.04
CA ARG A 1132 -30.10 -18.64 -1.96
C ARG A 1132 -30.44 -19.74 -0.96
N ALA A 1133 -31.66 -19.72 -0.41
CA ALA A 1133 -32.21 -20.80 0.40
C ALA A 1133 -32.37 -22.11 -0.43
N GLY A 1134 -32.53 -23.25 0.24
CA GLY A 1134 -32.66 -24.56 -0.41
C GLY A 1134 -31.95 -25.69 0.31
N GLN A 1135 -31.73 -26.83 -0.36
CA GLN A 1135 -31.12 -28.02 0.24
C GLN A 1135 -29.80 -27.71 0.97
N ASN A 1136 -29.69 -28.12 2.24
CA ASN A 1136 -28.45 -28.15 3.00
C ASN A 1136 -28.09 -29.58 3.44
N GLY A 1137 -26.81 -29.92 3.36
CA GLY A 1137 -26.34 -31.29 3.53
C GLY A 1137 -26.98 -32.29 2.54
N TYR A 1138 -26.78 -33.59 2.77
CA TYR A 1138 -27.02 -34.64 1.78
C TYR A 1138 -26.23 -34.41 0.47
N PHE A 1139 -25.00 -33.91 0.62
CA PHE A 1139 -24.03 -33.70 -0.46
C PHE A 1139 -22.96 -34.78 -0.43
N HIS A 1140 -22.48 -35.18 -1.61
CA HIS A 1140 -21.25 -35.97 -1.74
C HIS A 1140 -20.04 -35.15 -1.26
N ARG A 1141 -19.15 -35.77 -0.49
CA ARG A 1141 -17.89 -35.18 -0.03
C ARG A 1141 -16.79 -36.25 0.04
N THR A 1142 -15.56 -35.77 -0.17
CA THR A 1142 -14.32 -36.47 0.14
C THR A 1142 -13.63 -35.61 1.18
N GLU A 1143 -13.39 -36.15 2.37
CA GLU A 1143 -12.49 -35.55 3.37
C GLU A 1143 -11.14 -36.25 3.24
N LEU A 1144 -10.07 -35.49 3.08
CA LEU A 1144 -8.72 -36.01 2.84
C LEU A 1144 -7.94 -36.21 4.14
N ASN A 1145 -6.86 -36.99 4.08
CA ASN A 1145 -5.80 -37.08 5.08
C ASN A 1145 -6.30 -37.41 6.51
N LYS A 1146 -7.14 -38.46 6.65
CA LYS A 1146 -7.55 -39.00 7.95
C LYS A 1146 -6.56 -40.09 8.38
N LYS A 1147 -5.78 -39.81 9.42
CA LYS A 1147 -4.88 -40.79 10.05
C LYS A 1147 -5.72 -41.94 10.66
N VAL A 1148 -5.34 -43.17 10.34
CA VAL A 1148 -5.79 -44.41 10.99
C VAL A 1148 -5.06 -44.53 12.33
N TYR A 1149 -5.80 -44.74 13.42
CA TYR A 1149 -5.24 -44.82 14.78
C TYR A 1149 -5.12 -46.26 15.27
N ARG A 1150 -6.19 -47.04 15.07
CA ARG A 1150 -6.21 -48.48 15.32
C ARG A 1150 -7.16 -49.12 14.32
N ILE A 1151 -6.82 -50.32 13.88
CA ILE A 1151 -7.74 -51.26 13.23
C ILE A 1151 -7.97 -52.34 14.29
N GLY A 1152 -9.22 -52.58 14.67
CA GLY A 1152 -9.59 -53.63 15.62
C GLY A 1152 -10.26 -54.79 14.89
N LYS A 1153 -9.99 -56.00 15.34
CA LYS A 1153 -10.59 -57.22 14.78
C LYS A 1153 -11.94 -57.53 15.39
N LYS A 1154 -12.74 -58.27 14.63
CA LYS A 1154 -13.91 -58.98 15.11
C LYS A 1154 -13.55 -59.92 16.28
N ASP A 1155 -14.50 -60.11 17.21
CA ASP A 1155 -14.46 -61.00 18.38
C ASP A 1155 -13.34 -60.74 19.40
N ASP A 1156 -12.42 -59.81 19.12
CA ASP A 1156 -11.40 -59.30 20.03
C ASP A 1156 -12.01 -58.44 21.16
N LYS A 1157 -12.26 -59.11 22.30
CA LYS A 1157 -12.70 -58.52 23.57
C LYS A 1157 -11.68 -57.55 24.19
N ALA A 1158 -10.41 -57.62 23.80
CA ALA A 1158 -9.32 -56.76 24.26
C ALA A 1158 -9.00 -55.62 23.26
N SER A 1159 -9.77 -55.46 22.18
CA SER A 1159 -9.49 -54.53 21.08
C SER A 1159 -9.34 -53.05 21.47
N CYS A 1160 -9.74 -52.65 22.68
CA CYS A 1160 -9.54 -51.31 23.26
C CYS A 1160 -8.66 -51.26 24.53
N GLN A 1161 -8.03 -52.38 24.90
CA GLN A 1161 -6.92 -52.46 25.86
C GLN A 1161 -5.66 -51.79 25.28
N THR A 1162 -4.77 -51.29 26.13
CA THR A 1162 -3.49 -50.66 25.74
C THR A 1162 -2.38 -51.01 26.74
N ASP A 1163 -1.13 -50.72 26.39
CA ASP A 1163 0.04 -50.94 27.24
C ASP A 1163 -0.03 -50.16 28.58
N ALA A 1164 -0.85 -49.11 28.65
CA ALA A 1164 -1.08 -48.31 29.86
C ALA A 1164 -2.48 -48.51 30.49
N ASP A 1165 -3.36 -49.25 29.82
CA ASP A 1165 -4.73 -49.53 30.26
C ASP A 1165 -5.02 -51.01 30.04
N LEU A 1166 -4.76 -51.78 31.10
CA LEU A 1166 -4.89 -53.25 31.12
C LEU A 1166 -6.35 -53.73 31.24
N THR A 1167 -7.35 -52.84 31.22
CA THR A 1167 -8.76 -53.26 31.27
C THR A 1167 -9.16 -53.94 29.97
N GLN A 1168 -9.68 -55.17 30.05
CA GLN A 1168 -10.19 -55.87 28.87
C GLN A 1168 -11.53 -55.24 28.45
N LYS A 1169 -11.53 -54.53 27.32
CA LYS A 1169 -12.70 -53.84 26.77
C LYS A 1169 -12.68 -53.79 25.24
N SER A 1170 -13.87 -53.82 24.65
CA SER A 1170 -14.08 -53.68 23.20
C SER A 1170 -14.52 -52.26 22.83
N ILE A 1171 -14.55 -51.93 21.53
CA ILE A 1171 -14.90 -50.57 21.06
C ILE A 1171 -16.36 -50.17 21.26
N THR A 1172 -17.24 -51.13 21.59
CA THR A 1172 -18.66 -50.88 21.82
C THR A 1172 -18.85 -50.21 23.19
N PRO A 1173 -19.29 -48.94 23.27
CA PRO A 1173 -19.40 -48.27 24.56
C PRO A 1173 -20.58 -48.81 25.37
N MET A 1174 -20.58 -48.63 26.69
CA MET A 1174 -21.68 -49.09 27.55
C MET A 1174 -23.06 -48.62 27.05
N GLY A 1175 -23.98 -49.56 26.79
CA GLY A 1175 -25.30 -49.29 26.19
C GLY A 1175 -25.30 -49.11 24.67
N GLY A 1176 -24.19 -49.44 24.00
CA GLY A 1176 -23.99 -49.36 22.56
C GLY A 1176 -23.75 -47.94 22.03
N PHE A 1177 -23.35 -47.85 20.76
CA PHE A 1177 -23.32 -46.55 20.09
C PHE A 1177 -24.75 -46.06 19.83
N VAL A 1178 -25.17 -44.99 20.51
CA VAL A 1178 -26.51 -44.37 20.40
C VAL A 1178 -26.98 -44.21 18.95
N HIS A 1179 -28.16 -44.71 18.59
CA HIS A 1179 -28.68 -44.75 17.21
C HIS A 1179 -27.81 -45.52 16.19
N TYR A 1180 -26.93 -46.42 16.65
CA TYR A 1180 -26.25 -47.41 15.83
C TYR A 1180 -26.52 -48.82 16.35
N GLY A 1181 -26.24 -49.08 17.63
CA GLY A 1181 -26.14 -50.42 18.20
C GLY A 1181 -24.70 -50.73 18.56
N GLU A 1182 -24.39 -52.02 18.62
CA GLU A 1182 -23.05 -52.56 18.89
C GLU A 1182 -22.18 -52.54 17.61
N VAL A 1183 -20.89 -52.85 17.76
CA VAL A 1183 -19.93 -53.10 16.65
C VAL A 1183 -19.43 -54.53 16.81
N ASN A 1184 -19.72 -55.38 15.84
CA ASN A 1184 -19.62 -56.84 15.93
C ASN A 1184 -18.75 -57.44 14.81
N GLU A 1185 -18.10 -56.58 14.01
CA GLU A 1185 -17.21 -56.90 12.89
C GLU A 1185 -15.95 -56.01 12.95
N ASP A 1186 -14.91 -56.34 12.16
CA ASP A 1186 -13.68 -55.55 12.02
C ASP A 1186 -13.97 -54.04 11.91
N TRP A 1187 -13.19 -53.19 12.58
CA TRP A 1187 -13.45 -51.74 12.63
C TRP A 1187 -12.18 -50.90 12.49
N VAL A 1188 -12.35 -49.67 11.98
CA VAL A 1188 -11.29 -48.68 11.84
C VAL A 1188 -11.59 -47.44 12.67
N MET A 1189 -10.64 -47.05 13.52
CA MET A 1189 -10.64 -45.80 14.27
C MET A 1189 -9.90 -44.72 13.49
N LEU A 1190 -10.58 -43.62 13.18
CA LEU A 1190 -10.07 -42.52 12.37
C LEU A 1190 -10.01 -41.21 13.16
N LYS A 1191 -8.93 -40.44 13.00
CA LYS A 1191 -8.74 -39.15 13.68
C LYS A 1191 -9.86 -38.15 13.33
N GLY A 1192 -10.49 -37.59 14.36
CA GLY A 1192 -11.50 -36.55 14.28
C GLY A 1192 -12.88 -37.03 13.81
N ALA A 1193 -13.74 -36.08 13.44
CA ALA A 1193 -15.03 -36.37 12.82
C ALA A 1193 -14.88 -36.77 11.35
N VAL A 1194 -15.67 -37.74 10.89
CA VAL A 1194 -15.84 -38.09 9.46
C VAL A 1194 -17.25 -37.75 8.94
N VAL A 1195 -17.41 -37.62 7.62
CA VAL A 1195 -18.69 -37.24 6.98
C VAL A 1195 -19.90 -38.09 7.41
N GLY A 1196 -21.05 -37.44 7.59
CA GLY A 1196 -22.34 -38.11 7.62
C GLY A 1196 -22.88 -38.51 9.01
N VAL A 1197 -23.99 -39.26 8.98
CA VAL A 1197 -24.69 -39.78 10.16
C VAL A 1197 -24.23 -41.20 10.48
N LYS A 1198 -24.56 -41.67 11.69
CA LYS A 1198 -24.44 -43.09 12.07
C LYS A 1198 -25.25 -43.99 11.12
N LYS A 1199 -24.86 -45.26 10.97
CA LYS A 1199 -25.44 -46.23 10.00
C LYS A 1199 -25.24 -45.86 8.51
N ARG A 1200 -24.36 -44.90 8.19
CA ARG A 1200 -24.10 -44.49 6.80
C ARG A 1200 -22.91 -45.25 6.19
N PRO A 1201 -23.04 -45.83 4.98
CA PRO A 1201 -21.90 -46.35 4.24
C PRO A 1201 -20.94 -45.23 3.82
N LEU A 1202 -19.65 -45.42 4.15
CA LEU A 1202 -18.51 -44.59 3.80
C LEU A 1202 -17.53 -45.42 2.97
N ILE A 1203 -17.01 -44.85 1.89
CA ILE A 1203 -15.88 -45.43 1.16
C ILE A 1203 -14.60 -44.88 1.78
N LEU A 1204 -13.70 -45.76 2.14
CA LEU A 1204 -12.34 -45.46 2.55
C LEU A 1204 -11.46 -45.65 1.31
N ARG A 1205 -10.49 -44.76 1.06
CA ARG A 1205 -9.56 -44.84 -0.09
C ARG A 1205 -8.15 -44.53 0.39
N LYS A 1206 -7.12 -45.17 -0.18
CA LYS A 1206 -5.74 -44.72 -0.01
C LYS A 1206 -5.59 -43.27 -0.49
N SER A 1207 -4.63 -42.55 0.07
CA SER A 1207 -4.40 -41.14 -0.27
C SER A 1207 -4.06 -40.94 -1.75
N LEU A 1208 -4.43 -39.80 -2.32
CA LEU A 1208 -3.96 -39.38 -3.66
C LEU A 1208 -2.56 -38.75 -3.63
N MET A 1209 -1.98 -38.54 -2.45
CA MET A 1209 -0.75 -37.76 -2.25
C MET A 1209 0.24 -38.55 -1.40
N LYS A 1210 1.48 -38.72 -1.87
CA LYS A 1210 2.58 -39.21 -1.02
C LYS A 1210 2.80 -38.21 0.11
N HIS A 1211 2.81 -38.68 1.35
CA HIS A 1211 2.86 -37.82 2.53
C HIS A 1211 4.28 -37.74 3.11
N THR A 1212 4.82 -36.53 3.22
CA THR A 1212 6.17 -36.25 3.74
C THR A 1212 6.18 -35.45 5.05
N SER A 1213 5.03 -34.91 5.47
CA SER A 1213 4.94 -34.12 6.70
C SER A 1213 5.11 -35.00 7.95
N ARG A 1214 5.93 -34.55 8.91
CA ARG A 1214 6.04 -35.14 10.27
C ARG A 1214 4.69 -35.45 10.90
N LYS A 1215 3.65 -34.63 10.68
CA LYS A 1215 2.28 -34.86 11.20
C LYS A 1215 1.53 -36.03 10.54
N HIS A 1216 1.86 -36.37 9.30
CA HIS A 1216 1.27 -37.51 8.60
C HIS A 1216 2.08 -38.79 8.87
N LEU A 1217 3.39 -38.69 9.04
CA LEU A 1217 4.31 -39.82 9.29
C LEU A 1217 4.39 -40.25 10.78
N GLU A 1218 4.04 -39.36 11.72
CA GLU A 1218 3.87 -39.62 13.16
C GLU A 1218 3.27 -41.00 13.49
N THR A 1219 3.99 -41.85 14.23
CA THR A 1219 3.47 -43.10 14.80
C THR A 1219 2.44 -42.79 15.90
N ILE A 1220 1.39 -43.60 16.03
CA ILE A 1220 0.31 -43.35 16.99
C ILE A 1220 0.40 -44.34 18.16
N ASP A 1221 0.95 -43.86 19.26
CA ASP A 1221 1.00 -44.54 20.57
C ASP A 1221 -0.26 -44.22 21.39
N ILE A 1222 -1.23 -45.14 21.46
CA ILE A 1222 -2.51 -44.93 22.16
C ILE A 1222 -2.41 -45.43 23.61
N LYS A 1223 -2.60 -44.53 24.58
CA LYS A 1223 -2.56 -44.85 26.01
C LYS A 1223 -3.92 -45.16 26.63
N PHE A 1224 -5.01 -44.62 26.07
CA PHE A 1224 -6.36 -44.89 26.58
C PHE A 1224 -7.40 -44.80 25.46
N ILE A 1225 -8.42 -45.68 25.50
CA ILE A 1225 -9.59 -45.65 24.62
C ILE A 1225 -10.86 -45.59 25.48
N ASP A 1226 -11.67 -44.57 25.26
CA ASP A 1226 -12.88 -44.31 26.03
C ASP A 1226 -14.10 -45.14 25.56
N THR A 1227 -14.54 -46.06 26.40
CA THR A 1227 -15.69 -46.96 26.22
C THR A 1227 -16.88 -46.60 27.11
N SER A 1228 -16.81 -45.48 27.85
CA SER A 1228 -17.92 -45.02 28.70
C SER A 1228 -19.24 -44.80 27.95
N SER A 1229 -20.37 -44.84 28.64
CA SER A 1229 -21.67 -44.70 27.95
C SER A 1229 -21.82 -43.36 27.24
N LYS A 1230 -22.25 -43.41 25.97
CA LYS A 1230 -22.46 -42.25 25.11
C LYS A 1230 -23.94 -41.82 25.00
N LEU A 1231 -24.82 -42.44 25.79
CA LEU A 1231 -26.25 -42.10 25.89
C LEU A 1231 -26.53 -40.92 26.85
N GLY A 1232 -25.56 -40.60 27.70
CA GLY A 1232 -25.52 -39.44 28.59
C GLY A 1232 -24.08 -39.14 28.98
N HIS A 1233 -23.86 -38.69 30.21
CA HIS A 1233 -22.52 -38.48 30.77
C HIS A 1233 -22.04 -39.78 31.46
N GLY A 1234 -21.53 -40.74 30.68
CA GLY A 1234 -20.94 -41.96 31.22
C GLY A 1234 -19.69 -41.66 32.06
N ARG A 1235 -19.66 -42.15 33.30
CA ARG A 1235 -18.48 -42.09 34.18
C ARG A 1235 -17.61 -43.34 34.02
N PHE A 1236 -18.23 -44.50 34.20
CA PHE A 1236 -17.59 -45.81 34.11
C PHE A 1236 -17.26 -46.20 32.67
N GLN A 1237 -16.18 -46.95 32.48
CA GLN A 1237 -15.72 -47.53 31.22
C GLN A 1237 -16.36 -48.90 30.94
N THR A 1238 -16.56 -49.72 31.98
CA THR A 1238 -17.13 -51.08 31.86
C THR A 1238 -18.34 -51.31 32.78
N ALA A 1239 -19.10 -52.39 32.51
CA ALA A 1239 -20.28 -52.73 33.29
C ALA A 1239 -19.93 -53.25 34.70
N GLU A 1240 -18.78 -53.90 34.82
CA GLU A 1240 -18.18 -54.45 36.04
C GLU A 1240 -17.71 -53.31 36.95
N GLU A 1241 -17.07 -52.29 36.38
CA GLU A 1241 -16.70 -51.06 37.10
C GLU A 1241 -17.94 -50.36 37.66
N LYS A 1242 -19.00 -50.21 36.85
CA LYS A 1242 -20.29 -49.66 37.31
C LYS A 1242 -20.91 -50.51 38.42
N ALA A 1243 -20.87 -51.83 38.30
CA ALA A 1243 -21.42 -52.74 39.32
C ALA A 1243 -20.62 -52.66 40.63
N LYS A 1244 -19.29 -52.61 40.55
CA LYS A 1244 -18.41 -52.45 41.72
C LYS A 1244 -18.62 -51.10 42.42
N PHE A 1245 -18.85 -50.02 41.66
CA PHE A 1245 -19.13 -48.70 42.24
C PHE A 1245 -20.52 -48.60 42.90
N LEU A 1246 -21.54 -49.24 42.32
CA LEU A 1246 -22.91 -49.18 42.86
C LEU A 1246 -23.19 -50.21 43.96
N GLY A 1247 -22.35 -51.25 44.09
CA GLY A 1247 -22.52 -52.31 45.08
C GLY A 1247 -23.77 -53.18 44.85
N PRO A 1248 -24.26 -53.89 45.89
CA PRO A 1248 -25.51 -54.62 45.85
C PRO A 1248 -26.70 -53.67 45.63
N LEU A 1249 -27.33 -53.74 44.46
CA LEU A 1249 -28.58 -53.05 44.18
C LEU A 1249 -29.75 -53.88 44.70
N ALA A 1250 -30.81 -53.23 45.19
CA ALA A 1250 -32.02 -53.91 45.69
C ALA A 1250 -32.63 -54.91 44.67
N SER A 1251 -32.53 -54.62 43.37
CA SER A 1251 -32.94 -55.53 42.28
C SER A 1251 -31.97 -56.72 42.03
N LYS A 1252 -31.10 -57.03 43.00
CA LYS A 1252 -30.17 -58.17 43.05
C LYS A 1252 -30.11 -58.78 44.46
N GLN A 1253 -31.05 -58.45 45.35
CA GLN A 1253 -31.15 -58.98 46.71
C GLN A 1253 -32.37 -59.91 46.87
N GLY A 1254 -32.78 -60.52 45.76
CA GLY A 1254 -33.81 -61.56 45.61
C GLY A 1254 -33.60 -62.29 44.29
#